data_AF-A0A2H4SVP8-F1
#
_entry.id   AF-A0A2H4SVP8-F1
#
_cell.length_a   1.000
_cell.length_b   1.000
_cell.length_c   1.000
_cell.angle_alpha   90.00
_cell.angle_beta   90.00
_cell.angle_gamma   90.00
#
_symmetry.space_group_name_H-M   'P 1'
#
loop_
_entity.id
_entity.type
_entity.pdbx_description
1 polymer ?
#
loop_
_entity_poly.entity_id
_entity_poly.type
_entity_poly.pdbx_seq_one_letter_code
_entity_poly.pdbx_strand_id
1 'polypeptide(L)'
;MHGSHAGNGCCPSKIRRCALAVALLAWRAPSTLLVAPLRRAADRRFAFAFVAVAVVAAKIAHVVARERALLRRDLVVWMLSFFAQDFVLLLALRCLAEWSSSSSPAPHRRRSLPLRVCAGTVYLLASLFSALVSVVNITFFVYAKAEVRWRDVAFAGDAGSRGVLLSGLLTLVTVVGCVMAVAGFFQNTIFVMGGAAVDAVKWPYQAIMRRCRAGPDYAFVRLPSEAIDDPLTMEEKRDDDARPAAQGSAVESPFWRSVWSVFISLQVLFYLLRPYEGALIFMSWTTPLLPFVDFKESASILRDIRPYNDVGINNKWDDRTALAEPIRFDWLPQDTVLSGFEDWYEDGRPHYSAKADPLKISNLDQELLPGLRDHLANVSIKHIVLVVLESTRKDVFPLKKDGLIWQRFEEAAPHNTLSNESIARLETLTATANHLTGDFDDGFEHENTTRRGGLNFNDAYTTSTYTRKSMTGTLCGVWPLVADFNKEYAHHVYQPCLPQILAAFSHLDAAGGGGGGDDARPWRARYLQSVTLSYDHADESTERFGFLPEDTVGARYLRSEAAKFGRVDLPDINYFGMPEAPLLDYVRDAFVEARRADERVFLTHLTSTTHHPYAIPVEEGYVPLASGGGRWDDLSHYVNAVGYDDRWLGQILRVLDEEGVADETLVIVTGDHGISLPENNRPASYHNPNSGCNHVPVVLSHPGLPPLDVDGAVSAMEILPTVLDLLRETGSLSDTASAAAADLLANYEGQSLIRARRHSAYRMQDRRRPGHEADLRSWQFVVMNPGRAMLGVRDGRRETWRLVVPVIHDVEWQFTDLAEDPTDTDSVQAFEFPAFLDRIQLRYGKEAAKWAEEGAFIARWWVEENNKRYEYGQYAATATD
;
A
#
# COMPACT_ATOMS: atom_id res chain seq x y z
N MET A 1 -63.18 35.54 19.32
CA MET A 1 -62.87 36.82 20.01
C MET A 1 -61.36 37.01 20.06
N HIS A 2 -60.88 38.24 20.27
CA HIS A 2 -59.49 38.66 20.05
C HIS A 2 -58.48 38.25 21.14
N GLY A 3 -57.18 38.35 20.80
CA GLY A 3 -56.06 38.54 21.75
C GLY A 3 -55.07 37.36 21.77
N SER A 4 -54.06 37.28 20.89
CA SER A 4 -52.78 38.04 20.93
C SER A 4 -51.79 37.57 22.00
N HIS A 5 -50.80 36.74 21.61
CA HIS A 5 -49.39 37.12 21.72
C HIS A 5 -48.50 36.28 20.77
N ALA A 6 -47.35 36.86 20.39
CA ALA A 6 -46.41 36.48 19.34
C ALA A 6 -45.95 35.00 19.27
N GLY A 7 -45.51 34.45 18.12
CA GLY A 7 -45.37 35.04 16.78
C GLY A 7 -43.96 34.98 16.20
N ASN A 8 -43.77 34.14 15.18
CA ASN A 8 -42.64 34.06 14.23
C ASN A 8 -41.31 33.49 14.79
N GLY A 9 -40.64 32.51 14.17
CA GLY A 9 -40.80 31.97 12.81
C GLY A 9 -39.93 32.74 11.81
N CYS A 10 -38.65 32.37 11.70
CA CYS A 10 -37.70 32.92 10.73
C CYS A 10 -36.91 31.78 10.07
N CYS A 11 -37.53 31.08 9.11
CA CYS A 11 -37.49 31.40 7.68
C CYS A 11 -36.12 31.11 7.03
N PRO A 12 -36.02 30.16 6.06
CA PRO A 12 -34.77 29.70 5.43
C PRO A 12 -34.13 30.73 4.46
N SER A 13 -34.41 32.01 4.67
CA SER A 13 -33.95 33.11 3.83
C SER A 13 -32.47 33.46 4.03
N LYS A 14 -31.83 33.10 5.15
CA LYS A 14 -30.39 33.40 5.36
C LYS A 14 -29.48 32.53 4.51
N ILE A 15 -29.66 31.21 4.47
CA ILE A 15 -28.85 30.32 3.62
C ILE A 15 -29.12 30.62 2.14
N ARG A 16 -30.38 30.82 1.73
CA ARG A 16 -30.68 31.27 0.35
C ARG A 16 -30.12 32.67 0.04
N ARG A 17 -30.07 33.62 0.97
CA ARG A 17 -29.43 34.93 0.74
C ARG A 17 -27.91 34.88 0.74
N CYS A 18 -27.28 34.00 1.52
CA CYS A 18 -25.84 33.75 1.42
C CYS A 18 -25.51 33.08 0.09
N ALA A 19 -26.26 32.05 -0.34
CA ALA A 19 -26.10 31.44 -1.65
C ALA A 19 -26.35 32.44 -2.80
N LEU A 20 -27.38 33.29 -2.71
CA LEU A 20 -27.62 34.34 -3.72
C LEU A 20 -26.56 35.45 -3.66
N ALA A 21 -26.02 35.79 -2.49
CA ALA A 21 -24.95 36.77 -2.35
C ALA A 21 -23.63 36.24 -2.90
N VAL A 22 -23.30 34.97 -2.66
CA VAL A 22 -22.15 34.28 -3.27
C VAL A 22 -22.33 34.15 -4.78
N ALA A 23 -23.53 33.80 -5.27
CA ALA A 23 -23.84 33.76 -6.70
C ALA A 23 -23.82 35.16 -7.37
N LEU A 24 -24.27 36.21 -6.68
CA LEU A 24 -24.22 37.59 -7.19
C LEU A 24 -22.81 38.21 -7.07
N LEU A 25 -22.00 37.77 -6.10
CA LEU A 25 -20.56 38.07 -6.05
C LEU A 25 -19.81 37.33 -7.17
N ALA A 26 -20.18 36.09 -7.49
CA ALA A 26 -19.64 35.37 -8.65
C ALA A 26 -20.05 36.02 -9.98
N TRP A 27 -21.26 36.59 -10.07
CA TRP A 27 -21.74 37.30 -11.27
C TRP A 27 -21.27 38.77 -11.36
N ARG A 28 -20.80 39.36 -10.26
CA ARG A 28 -20.20 40.72 -10.22
C ARG A 28 -18.70 40.76 -9.99
N ALA A 29 -18.03 39.61 -9.87
CA ALA A 29 -16.62 39.52 -10.17
C ALA A 29 -16.45 39.96 -11.64
N PRO A 30 -15.58 40.93 -11.95
CA PRO A 30 -15.37 41.34 -13.33
C PRO A 30 -14.90 40.10 -14.11
N SER A 31 -15.42 39.92 -15.33
CA SER A 31 -15.10 38.79 -16.20
C SER A 31 -13.61 38.66 -16.53
N THR A 32 -12.79 39.66 -16.15
CA THR A 32 -11.33 39.59 -16.10
C THR A 32 -10.77 38.60 -15.08
N LEU A 33 -11.43 38.31 -13.95
CA LEU A 33 -10.87 37.43 -12.90
C LEU A 33 -11.00 35.93 -13.21
N LEU A 34 -12.08 35.49 -13.86
CA LEU A 34 -12.22 34.11 -14.37
C LEU A 34 -11.49 33.88 -15.70
N VAL A 35 -11.23 34.95 -16.48
CA VAL A 35 -10.48 34.87 -17.74
C VAL A 35 -8.97 35.14 -17.56
N ALA A 36 -8.54 35.73 -16.45
CA ALA A 36 -7.12 35.97 -16.15
C ALA A 36 -6.26 34.68 -16.08
N PRO A 37 -6.71 33.56 -15.47
CA PRO A 37 -5.96 32.31 -15.49
C PRO A 37 -5.77 31.78 -16.92
N LEU A 38 -6.83 31.81 -17.74
CA LEU A 38 -6.80 31.36 -19.14
C LEU A 38 -5.94 32.27 -20.03
N ARG A 39 -5.94 33.59 -19.79
CA ARG A 39 -5.04 34.54 -20.48
C ARG A 39 -3.59 34.44 -20.00
N ARG A 40 -3.33 34.06 -18.74
CA ARG A 40 -1.97 33.78 -18.23
C ARG A 40 -1.43 32.44 -18.71
N ALA A 41 -2.27 31.41 -18.82
CA ALA A 41 -1.91 30.12 -19.42
C ALA A 41 -1.51 30.24 -20.91
N ALA A 42 -2.04 31.26 -21.61
CA ALA A 42 -1.61 31.62 -22.96
C ALA A 42 -0.27 32.39 -23.02
N ASP A 43 0.28 32.88 -21.89
CA ASP A 43 1.62 33.45 -21.86
C ASP A 43 2.66 32.32 -21.81
N ARG A 44 3.51 32.26 -22.83
CA ARG A 44 4.63 31.32 -22.95
C ARG A 44 5.60 31.41 -21.77
N ARG A 45 5.74 32.59 -21.13
CA ARG A 45 6.59 32.78 -19.95
C ARG A 45 6.06 32.02 -18.74
N PHE A 46 4.76 32.18 -18.48
CA PHE A 46 4.08 31.47 -17.40
C PHE A 46 4.04 29.96 -17.67
N ALA A 47 3.68 29.55 -18.88
CA ALA A 47 3.62 28.12 -19.24
C ALA A 47 4.97 27.41 -19.05
N PHE A 48 6.08 28.01 -19.51
CA PHE A 48 7.42 27.44 -19.29
C PHE A 48 7.80 27.43 -17.81
N ALA A 49 7.52 28.51 -17.08
CA ALA A 49 7.80 28.59 -15.65
C ALA A 49 7.00 27.58 -14.81
N PHE A 50 5.75 27.31 -15.17
CA PHE A 50 4.91 26.31 -14.50
C PHE A 50 5.49 24.90 -14.63
N VAL A 51 5.90 24.49 -15.84
CA VAL A 51 6.57 23.19 -16.05
C VAL A 51 7.90 23.14 -15.29
N ALA A 52 8.71 24.20 -15.35
CA ALA A 52 10.00 24.25 -14.67
C ALA A 52 9.88 24.11 -13.14
N VAL A 53 8.93 24.83 -12.52
CA VAL A 53 8.66 24.70 -11.08
C VAL A 53 8.13 23.31 -10.74
N ALA A 54 7.20 22.77 -11.53
CA ALA A 54 6.63 21.43 -11.29
C ALA A 54 7.70 20.33 -11.37
N VAL A 55 8.51 20.31 -12.43
CA VAL A 55 9.57 19.29 -12.62
C VAL A 55 10.62 19.37 -11.52
N VAL A 56 11.09 20.57 -11.16
CA VAL A 56 12.09 20.74 -10.09
C VAL A 56 11.52 20.37 -8.71
N ALA A 57 10.29 20.77 -8.39
CA ALA A 57 9.64 20.40 -7.13
C ALA A 57 9.40 18.88 -7.03
N ALA A 58 9.02 18.23 -8.13
CA ALA A 58 8.86 16.77 -8.18
C ALA A 58 10.20 16.04 -8.05
N LYS A 59 11.29 16.56 -8.64
CA LYS A 59 12.64 16.00 -8.43
C LYS A 59 13.11 16.16 -6.98
N ILE A 60 12.80 17.28 -6.32
CA ILE A 60 13.11 17.46 -4.89
C ILE A 60 12.33 16.43 -4.06
N ALA A 61 11.03 16.24 -4.32
CA ALA A 61 10.24 15.21 -3.64
C ALA A 61 10.83 13.80 -3.84
N HIS A 62 11.24 13.46 -5.07
CA HIS A 62 11.87 12.19 -5.42
C HIS A 62 13.18 11.92 -4.64
N VAL A 63 14.08 12.92 -4.56
CA VAL A 63 15.34 12.78 -3.81
C VAL A 63 15.08 12.72 -2.29
N VAL A 64 14.14 13.52 -1.77
CA VAL A 64 13.79 13.54 -0.34
C VAL A 64 13.11 12.24 0.10
N ALA A 65 12.26 11.65 -0.74
CA ALA A 65 11.59 10.38 -0.47
C ALA A 65 12.55 9.22 -0.18
N ARG A 66 13.80 9.32 -0.65
CA ARG A 66 14.80 8.23 -0.64
C ARG A 66 16.17 8.65 -0.08
N GLU A 67 16.23 9.73 0.71
CA GLU A 67 17.49 10.26 1.24
C GLU A 67 18.27 9.25 2.12
N ARG A 68 17.59 8.26 2.70
CA ARG A 68 18.18 7.21 3.56
C ARG A 68 18.88 6.10 2.79
N ALA A 69 18.51 5.86 1.53
CA ALA A 69 19.12 4.83 0.69
C ALA A 69 20.57 5.17 0.28
N LEU A 70 20.88 6.47 0.22
CA LEU A 70 22.18 7.01 -0.20
C LEU A 70 23.01 7.47 1.01
N LEU A 71 24.33 7.35 0.91
CA LEU A 71 25.21 8.00 1.89
C LEU A 71 25.08 9.52 1.74
N ARG A 72 25.02 10.26 2.86
CA ARG A 72 24.97 11.73 2.85
C ARG A 72 26.10 12.36 2.01
N ARG A 73 27.27 11.72 1.97
CA ARG A 73 28.39 12.11 1.10
C ARG A 73 27.99 12.05 -0.37
N ASP A 74 27.41 10.95 -0.82
CA ASP A 74 27.05 10.74 -2.23
C ASP A 74 25.89 11.62 -2.65
N LEU A 75 24.93 11.83 -1.74
CA LEU A 75 23.86 12.81 -1.95
C LEU A 75 24.44 14.22 -2.15
N VAL A 76 25.44 14.66 -1.39
CA VAL A 76 26.09 15.98 -1.57
C VAL A 76 26.98 16.03 -2.81
N VAL A 77 27.83 15.02 -3.05
CA VAL A 77 28.80 14.99 -4.16
C VAL A 77 28.09 14.86 -5.51
N TRP A 78 27.09 13.99 -5.61
CA TRP A 78 26.39 13.70 -6.86
C TRP A 78 25.08 14.48 -7.03
N MET A 79 24.70 15.35 -6.07
CA MET A 79 23.48 16.18 -6.12
C MET A 79 23.25 16.79 -7.49
N LEU A 80 24.30 17.41 -8.06
CA LEU A 80 24.21 18.07 -9.36
C LEU A 80 23.73 17.08 -10.43
N SER A 81 24.36 15.88 -10.51
CA SER A 81 24.05 14.86 -11.52
C SER A 81 22.58 14.41 -11.52
N PHE A 82 21.89 14.44 -10.37
CA PHE A 82 20.50 13.98 -10.26
C PHE A 82 19.53 14.88 -11.06
N PHE A 83 19.85 16.16 -11.23
CA PHE A 83 19.07 17.12 -12.01
C PHE A 83 19.47 17.18 -13.50
N ALA A 84 20.40 16.33 -13.97
CA ALA A 84 20.93 16.41 -15.33
C ALA A 84 19.86 16.18 -16.41
N GLN A 85 19.00 15.18 -16.21
CA GLN A 85 17.93 14.86 -17.16
C GLN A 85 16.86 15.96 -17.18
N ASP A 86 16.48 16.49 -16.02
CA ASP A 86 15.50 17.57 -15.87
C ASP A 86 16.00 18.86 -16.54
N PHE A 87 17.29 19.18 -16.38
CA PHE A 87 17.91 20.32 -17.04
C PHE A 87 17.91 20.16 -18.57
N VAL A 88 18.21 18.96 -19.10
CA VAL A 88 18.12 18.66 -20.54
C VAL A 88 16.68 18.78 -21.05
N LEU A 89 15.70 18.26 -20.30
CA LEU A 89 14.28 18.39 -20.62
C LEU A 89 13.84 19.86 -20.69
N LEU A 90 14.19 20.67 -19.68
CA LEU A 90 13.84 22.09 -19.64
C LEU A 90 14.53 22.89 -20.75
N LEU A 91 15.79 22.58 -21.09
CA LEU A 91 16.46 23.15 -22.27
C LEU A 91 15.74 22.77 -23.58
N ALA A 92 15.32 21.52 -23.74
CA ALA A 92 14.61 21.06 -24.92
C ALA A 92 13.26 21.78 -25.08
N LEU A 93 12.46 21.85 -24.00
CA LEU A 93 11.20 22.60 -23.97
C LEU A 93 11.41 24.08 -24.26
N ARG A 94 12.46 24.70 -23.68
CA ARG A 94 12.79 26.11 -23.92
C ARG A 94 13.22 26.39 -25.36
N CYS A 95 13.95 25.47 -25.99
CA CYS A 95 14.31 25.50 -27.41
C CYS A 95 13.07 25.36 -28.33
N LEU A 96 12.17 24.42 -28.04
CA LEU A 96 10.94 24.20 -28.80
C LEU A 96 10.00 25.42 -28.72
N ALA A 97 9.84 26.00 -27.52
CA ALA A 97 9.10 27.25 -27.33
C ALA A 97 9.66 28.38 -28.22
N GLU A 98 10.98 28.55 -28.22
CA GLU A 98 11.68 29.55 -29.02
C GLU A 98 11.48 29.31 -30.53
N TRP A 99 11.66 28.06 -30.99
CA TRP A 99 11.50 27.70 -32.39
C TRP A 99 10.08 27.93 -32.90
N SER A 100 9.06 27.55 -32.12
CA SER A 100 7.63 27.82 -32.41
C SER A 100 7.31 29.32 -32.50
N SER A 101 8.08 30.16 -31.79
CA SER A 101 7.88 31.61 -31.69
C SER A 101 8.63 32.44 -32.74
N SER A 102 9.55 31.83 -33.49
CA SER A 102 10.47 32.57 -34.37
C SER A 102 9.76 33.32 -35.51
N SER A 103 9.79 34.65 -35.42
CA SER A 103 9.08 35.60 -36.29
C SER A 103 10.04 36.47 -37.12
N SER A 104 10.98 35.87 -37.84
CA SER A 104 11.85 36.63 -38.76
C SER A 104 11.14 36.90 -40.11
N PRO A 105 11.16 38.13 -40.63
CA PRO A 105 10.41 38.53 -41.84
C PRO A 105 11.05 38.09 -43.18
N ALA A 106 11.91 37.06 -43.19
CA ALA A 106 12.66 36.67 -44.38
C ALA A 106 11.82 35.82 -45.38
N PRO A 107 11.76 36.17 -46.69
CA PRO A 107 10.80 35.57 -47.63
C PRO A 107 11.04 34.08 -47.96
N HIS A 108 12.25 33.55 -47.77
CA HIS A 108 12.59 32.16 -48.13
C HIS A 108 12.02 31.08 -47.20
N ARG A 109 11.30 31.41 -46.12
CA ARG A 109 10.87 30.44 -45.09
C ARG A 109 9.40 29.99 -45.10
N ARG A 110 8.61 30.24 -46.16
CA ARG A 110 7.23 29.70 -46.25
C ARG A 110 7.15 28.16 -46.09
N ARG A 111 8.19 27.41 -46.51
CA ARG A 111 8.31 25.96 -46.31
C ARG A 111 8.50 25.52 -44.84
N SER A 112 8.76 26.42 -43.89
CA SER A 112 8.96 26.08 -42.47
C SER A 112 7.74 26.35 -41.58
N LEU A 113 6.57 26.66 -42.15
CA LEU A 113 5.32 26.73 -41.39
C LEU A 113 4.93 25.39 -40.74
N PRO A 114 4.86 24.24 -41.45
CA PRO A 114 4.49 22.97 -40.82
C PRO A 114 5.46 22.58 -39.70
N LEU A 115 6.77 22.74 -39.89
CA LEU A 115 7.74 22.43 -38.83
C LEU A 115 7.56 23.29 -37.57
N ARG A 116 7.19 24.57 -37.70
CA ARG A 116 6.92 25.45 -36.54
C ARG A 116 5.61 25.09 -35.84
N VAL A 117 4.58 24.67 -36.59
CA VAL A 117 3.34 24.14 -36.02
C VAL A 117 3.64 22.85 -35.26
N CYS A 118 4.33 21.88 -35.88
CA CYS A 118 4.76 20.65 -35.21
C CYS A 118 5.59 20.93 -33.94
N ALA A 119 6.56 21.86 -33.99
CA ALA A 119 7.34 22.25 -32.82
C ALA A 119 6.48 22.86 -31.70
N GLY A 120 5.48 23.67 -32.04
CA GLY A 120 4.50 24.21 -31.09
C GLY A 120 3.61 23.13 -30.47
N THR A 121 3.14 22.16 -31.28
CA THR A 121 2.35 21.02 -30.81
C THR A 121 3.17 20.11 -29.90
N VAL A 122 4.39 19.75 -30.28
CA VAL A 122 5.31 18.95 -29.46
C VAL A 122 5.66 19.67 -28.16
N TYR A 123 5.94 20.98 -28.20
CA TYR A 123 6.12 21.80 -27.00
C TYR A 123 4.91 21.72 -26.07
N LEU A 124 3.69 21.91 -26.60
CA LEU A 124 2.45 21.92 -25.81
C LEU A 124 2.19 20.56 -25.16
N LEU A 125 2.28 19.47 -25.93
CA LEU A 125 2.05 18.10 -25.45
C LEU A 125 3.10 17.69 -24.41
N ALA A 126 4.39 17.90 -24.70
CA ALA A 126 5.46 17.56 -23.77
C ALA A 126 5.41 18.41 -22.49
N SER A 127 5.05 19.69 -22.59
CA SER A 127 4.84 20.57 -21.42
C SER A 127 3.67 20.11 -20.57
N LEU A 128 2.51 19.82 -21.19
CA LEU A 128 1.31 19.37 -20.49
C LEU A 128 1.54 18.03 -19.77
N PHE A 129 2.14 17.07 -20.47
CA PHE A 129 2.49 15.76 -19.91
C PHE A 129 3.50 15.89 -18.76
N SER A 130 4.58 16.66 -18.95
CA SER A 130 5.60 16.88 -17.91
C SER A 130 5.02 17.54 -16.66
N ALA A 131 4.14 18.53 -16.84
CA ALA A 131 3.45 19.20 -15.73
C ALA A 131 2.48 18.25 -15.02
N LEU A 132 1.67 17.48 -15.76
CA LEU A 132 0.72 16.52 -15.21
C LEU A 132 1.43 15.48 -14.34
N VAL A 133 2.42 14.78 -14.90
CA VAL A 133 3.19 13.74 -14.18
C VAL A 133 3.87 14.31 -12.94
N SER A 134 4.47 15.50 -13.04
CA SER A 134 5.16 16.14 -11.91
C SER A 134 4.20 16.58 -10.81
N VAL A 135 3.06 17.20 -11.15
CA VAL A 135 2.04 17.63 -10.18
C VAL A 135 1.39 16.44 -9.49
N VAL A 136 1.11 15.36 -10.22
CA VAL A 136 0.57 14.12 -9.64
C VAL A 136 1.57 13.51 -8.65
N ASN A 137 2.86 13.44 -8.99
CA ASN A 137 3.87 12.91 -8.08
C ASN A 137 4.01 13.76 -6.79
N ILE A 138 4.04 15.09 -6.90
CA ILE A 138 4.06 15.99 -5.73
C ILE A 138 2.80 15.81 -4.88
N THR A 139 1.63 15.70 -5.50
CA THR A 139 0.34 15.55 -4.80
C THR A 139 0.30 14.27 -3.96
N PHE A 140 0.70 13.15 -4.56
CA PHE A 140 0.75 11.87 -3.88
C PHE A 140 1.81 11.85 -2.77
N PHE A 141 2.99 12.43 -3.00
CA PHE A 141 4.02 12.58 -1.96
C PHE A 141 3.53 13.44 -0.78
N VAL A 142 2.77 14.50 -1.02
CA VAL A 142 2.19 15.31 0.05
C VAL A 142 1.10 14.55 0.81
N TYR A 143 0.24 13.79 0.11
CA TYR A 143 -0.89 13.05 0.67
C TYR A 143 -0.45 11.75 1.39
N ALA A 144 0.21 10.84 0.69
CA ALA A 144 0.55 9.49 1.17
C ALA A 144 1.98 9.34 1.74
N LYS A 145 2.84 10.37 1.64
CA LYS A 145 4.28 10.31 2.02
C LYS A 145 5.08 9.20 1.32
N ALA A 146 4.63 8.83 0.11
CA ALA A 146 5.22 7.84 -0.78
C ALA A 146 5.31 8.42 -2.22
N GLU A 147 5.99 7.73 -3.13
CA GLU A 147 6.05 8.12 -4.54
C GLU A 147 4.92 7.48 -5.36
N VAL A 148 4.52 8.13 -6.46
CA VAL A 148 3.60 7.50 -7.42
C VAL A 148 4.34 6.43 -8.21
N ARG A 149 3.78 5.23 -8.23
CA ARG A 149 4.27 4.10 -9.02
C ARG A 149 3.40 4.00 -10.26
N TRP A 150 3.93 4.42 -11.39
CA TRP A 150 3.13 4.62 -12.60
C TRP A 150 2.70 3.31 -13.26
N ARG A 151 3.34 2.19 -12.90
CA ARG A 151 2.85 0.85 -13.25
C ARG A 151 1.47 0.55 -12.66
N ASP A 152 1.17 1.12 -11.49
CA ASP A 152 -0.09 0.93 -10.76
C ASP A 152 -1.21 1.81 -11.33
N VAL A 153 -0.94 2.67 -12.33
CA VAL A 153 -1.95 3.62 -12.85
C VAL A 153 -3.22 2.94 -13.39
N ALA A 154 -3.17 1.66 -13.73
CA ALA A 154 -4.33 0.86 -14.10
C ALA A 154 -5.38 0.78 -12.97
N PHE A 155 -4.95 0.78 -11.70
CA PHE A 155 -5.80 0.85 -10.51
C PHE A 155 -6.73 2.07 -10.55
N ALA A 156 -6.27 3.21 -11.11
CA ALA A 156 -7.08 4.42 -11.23
C ALA A 156 -8.26 4.31 -12.23
N GLY A 157 -8.33 3.21 -13.00
CA GLY A 157 -9.44 2.92 -13.91
C GLY A 157 -10.64 2.23 -13.25
N ASP A 158 -10.42 1.54 -12.13
CA ASP A 158 -11.46 0.82 -11.38
C ASP A 158 -12.59 1.76 -10.93
N ALA A 159 -13.79 1.20 -10.73
CA ALA A 159 -14.92 1.93 -10.18
C ALA A 159 -14.82 2.11 -8.66
N GLY A 160 -14.30 1.12 -7.93
CA GLY A 160 -14.10 1.19 -6.48
C GLY A 160 -13.00 2.16 -6.08
N SER A 161 -11.89 2.19 -6.81
CA SER A 161 -10.74 3.06 -6.51
C SER A 161 -11.01 4.58 -6.67
N ARG A 162 -12.11 4.97 -7.32
CA ARG A 162 -12.44 6.40 -7.56
C ARG A 162 -12.61 7.19 -6.28
N GLY A 163 -13.10 6.56 -5.21
CA GLY A 163 -13.16 7.17 -3.89
C GLY A 163 -11.79 7.59 -3.37
N VAL A 164 -10.79 6.71 -3.52
CA VAL A 164 -9.37 6.94 -3.18
C VAL A 164 -8.77 8.09 -4.02
N LEU A 165 -9.07 8.14 -5.32
CA LEU A 165 -8.61 9.24 -6.18
C LEU A 165 -9.22 10.60 -5.80
N LEU A 166 -10.50 10.60 -5.42
CA LEU A 166 -11.23 11.82 -5.06
C LEU A 166 -10.83 12.36 -3.69
N SER A 167 -10.40 11.52 -2.75
CA SER A 167 -9.92 11.99 -1.44
C SER A 167 -8.68 12.89 -1.56
N GLY A 168 -7.80 12.61 -2.52
CA GLY A 168 -6.63 13.43 -2.84
C GLY A 168 -6.92 14.76 -3.55
N LEU A 169 -8.18 15.04 -3.93
CA LEU A 169 -8.53 16.20 -4.78
C LEU A 169 -8.23 17.56 -4.11
N LEU A 170 -8.45 17.68 -2.79
CA LEU A 170 -8.15 18.92 -2.07
C LEU A 170 -6.63 19.20 -2.06
N THR A 171 -5.82 18.16 -1.84
CA THR A 171 -4.36 18.24 -1.92
C THR A 171 -3.90 18.60 -3.33
N LEU A 172 -4.50 18.00 -4.37
CA LEU A 172 -4.22 18.32 -5.77
C LEU A 172 -4.48 19.81 -6.08
N VAL A 173 -5.65 20.33 -5.68
CA VAL A 173 -6.00 21.75 -5.90
C VAL A 173 -5.03 22.67 -5.16
N THR A 174 -4.65 22.34 -3.93
CA THR A 174 -3.67 23.10 -3.14
C THR A 174 -2.28 23.09 -3.80
N VAL A 175 -1.78 21.92 -4.21
CA VAL A 175 -0.49 21.77 -4.90
C VAL A 175 -0.46 22.55 -6.20
N VAL A 176 -1.50 22.43 -7.04
CA VAL A 176 -1.65 23.22 -8.28
C VAL A 176 -1.63 24.71 -7.98
N GLY A 177 -2.38 25.15 -6.96
CA GLY A 177 -2.40 26.56 -6.51
C GLY A 177 -1.01 27.07 -6.10
N CYS A 178 -0.27 26.31 -5.32
CA CYS A 178 1.10 26.63 -4.90
C CYS A 178 2.07 26.71 -6.09
N VAL A 179 2.06 25.72 -6.99
CA VAL A 179 2.92 25.73 -8.19
C VAL A 179 2.56 26.91 -9.11
N MET A 180 1.27 27.22 -9.30
CA MET A 180 0.83 28.40 -10.05
C MET A 180 1.29 29.72 -9.42
N ALA A 181 1.27 29.84 -8.09
CA ALA A 181 1.72 31.04 -7.38
C ALA A 181 3.23 31.27 -7.55
N VAL A 182 4.05 30.24 -7.32
CA VAL A 182 5.52 30.28 -7.49
C VAL A 182 5.89 30.57 -8.95
N ALA A 183 5.29 29.85 -9.90
CA ALA A 183 5.51 30.08 -11.33
C ALA A 183 5.09 31.50 -11.75
N GLY A 184 3.95 31.99 -11.26
CA GLY A 184 3.45 33.35 -11.55
C GLY A 184 4.35 34.46 -11.01
N PHE A 185 4.98 34.26 -9.86
CA PHE A 185 5.93 35.21 -9.27
C PHE A 185 7.27 35.21 -10.02
N PHE A 186 7.84 34.03 -10.29
CA PHE A 186 9.19 33.90 -10.88
C PHE A 186 9.23 33.81 -12.42
N GLN A 187 8.08 33.88 -13.12
CA GLN A 187 7.98 33.64 -14.57
C GLN A 187 9.02 34.39 -15.43
N ASN A 188 9.26 35.68 -15.16
CA ASN A 188 10.22 36.47 -15.94
C ASN A 188 11.66 35.98 -15.69
N THR A 189 12.02 35.74 -14.44
CA THR A 189 13.36 35.27 -14.05
C THR A 189 13.64 33.88 -14.63
N ILE A 190 12.72 32.93 -14.47
CA ILE A 190 12.87 31.56 -15.00
C ILE A 190 12.97 31.56 -16.53
N PHE A 191 12.13 32.35 -17.22
CA PHE A 191 12.14 32.41 -18.68
C PHE A 191 13.43 33.03 -19.25
N VAL A 192 13.96 34.07 -18.57
CA VAL A 192 15.24 34.72 -18.92
C VAL A 192 16.43 33.79 -18.64
N MET A 193 16.47 33.12 -17.48
CA MET A 193 17.51 32.14 -17.15
C MET A 193 17.54 30.97 -18.15
N GLY A 194 16.37 30.43 -18.50
CA GLY A 194 16.26 29.39 -19.53
C GLY A 194 16.75 29.85 -20.90
N GLY A 195 16.52 31.12 -21.27
CA GLY A 195 17.10 31.71 -22.48
C GLY A 195 18.62 31.77 -22.45
N ALA A 196 19.19 32.27 -21.34
CA ALA A 196 20.64 32.36 -21.16
C ALA A 196 21.33 30.98 -21.21
N ALA A 197 20.70 29.95 -20.63
CA ALA A 197 21.19 28.58 -20.68
C ALA A 197 21.16 28.00 -22.12
N VAL A 198 20.08 28.25 -22.86
CA VAL A 198 19.97 27.88 -24.29
C VAL A 198 21.01 28.59 -25.15
N ASP A 199 21.29 29.86 -24.89
CA ASP A 199 22.33 30.61 -25.61
C ASP A 199 23.75 30.11 -25.30
N ALA A 200 24.03 29.70 -24.05
CA ALA A 200 25.29 29.07 -23.69
C ALA A 200 25.53 27.76 -24.47
N VAL A 201 24.49 26.94 -24.68
CA VAL A 201 24.55 25.72 -25.50
C VAL A 201 24.71 26.02 -26.99
N LYS A 202 24.05 27.06 -27.50
CA LYS A 202 24.12 27.44 -28.93
C LYS A 202 25.42 28.14 -29.32
N TRP A 203 26.06 28.86 -28.40
CA TRP A 203 27.21 29.71 -28.68
C TRP A 203 28.39 28.99 -29.36
N PRO A 204 28.86 27.80 -28.94
CA PRO A 204 29.98 27.11 -29.59
C PRO A 204 29.68 26.79 -31.06
N TYR A 205 28.48 26.27 -31.33
CA TYR A 205 28.03 25.97 -32.69
C TYR A 205 27.93 27.23 -33.56
N GLN A 206 27.40 28.33 -33.01
CA GLN A 206 27.35 29.61 -33.72
C GLN A 206 28.74 30.19 -33.99
N ALA A 207 29.69 30.06 -33.05
CA ALA A 207 31.07 30.52 -33.23
C ALA A 207 31.80 29.71 -34.32
N ILE A 208 31.63 28.39 -34.34
CA ILE A 208 32.15 27.51 -35.41
C ILE A 208 31.51 27.87 -36.74
N MET A 209 30.18 27.99 -36.82
CA MET A 209 29.47 28.34 -38.06
C MET A 209 29.83 29.75 -38.58
N ARG A 210 30.13 30.71 -37.70
CA ARG A 210 30.66 32.03 -38.09
C ARG A 210 32.08 31.91 -38.66
N ARG A 211 32.96 31.10 -38.04
CA ARG A 211 34.30 30.80 -38.58
C ARG A 211 34.25 30.09 -39.94
N CYS A 212 33.35 29.12 -40.12
CA CYS A 212 33.18 28.41 -41.39
C CYS A 212 32.52 29.26 -42.51
N ARG A 213 31.89 30.38 -42.16
CA ARG A 213 31.28 31.33 -43.12
C ARG A 213 32.11 32.57 -43.40
N ALA A 214 33.19 32.79 -42.65
CA ALA A 214 34.12 33.90 -42.86
C ALA A 214 35.06 33.62 -44.05
N GLY A 215 34.52 33.73 -45.27
CA GLY A 215 35.32 33.96 -46.47
C GLY A 215 35.80 35.42 -46.55
N PRO A 216 36.79 35.73 -47.40
CA PRO A 216 37.34 37.09 -47.49
C PRO A 216 36.42 38.03 -48.29
N ASP A 217 35.71 38.92 -47.59
CA ASP A 217 34.88 39.95 -48.24
C ASP A 217 35.73 41.13 -48.75
N TYR A 218 35.60 41.42 -50.04
CA TYR A 218 36.15 42.63 -50.67
C TYR A 218 35.29 43.85 -50.32
N ALA A 219 35.92 44.89 -49.76
CA ALA A 219 35.23 46.13 -49.43
C ALA A 219 34.92 46.99 -50.66
N PHE A 220 33.65 47.32 -50.88
CA PHE A 220 33.24 48.40 -51.77
C PHE A 220 32.75 49.60 -50.95
N VAL A 221 33.50 50.70 -51.00
CA VAL A 221 33.10 51.99 -50.43
C VAL A 221 32.36 52.79 -51.51
N ARG A 222 31.22 53.40 -51.16
CA ARG A 222 30.54 54.41 -51.99
C ARG A 222 30.57 55.75 -51.28
N LEU A 223 31.01 56.79 -52.00
CA LEU A 223 31.06 58.18 -51.53
C LEU A 223 29.65 58.82 -51.55
N PRO A 224 29.38 59.80 -50.67
CA PRO A 224 28.11 60.50 -50.61
C PRO A 224 28.01 61.64 -51.65
N SER A 225 26.79 62.10 -51.95
CA SER A 225 26.55 63.37 -52.64
C SER A 225 25.48 64.19 -51.90
N GLU A 226 25.73 65.49 -51.72
CA GLU A 226 24.81 66.46 -51.13
C GLU A 226 24.29 67.47 -52.17
N ALA A 227 23.06 67.94 -51.97
CA ALA A 227 22.48 69.22 -52.44
C ALA A 227 21.16 69.39 -51.66
N ILE A 228 21.00 70.31 -50.69
CA ILE A 228 20.93 71.81 -50.73
C ILE A 228 19.48 72.32 -50.95
N ASP A 229 18.92 72.90 -49.86
CA ASP A 229 17.97 74.04 -49.70
C ASP A 229 16.62 74.11 -50.47
N ASP A 230 15.52 74.80 -50.09
CA ASP A 230 14.86 75.34 -48.84
C ASP A 230 13.56 76.11 -49.32
N PRO A 231 12.71 76.86 -48.56
CA PRO A 231 12.08 76.74 -47.21
C PRO A 231 10.50 76.79 -47.22
N LEU A 232 9.88 77.03 -46.04
CA LEU A 232 8.54 77.62 -45.76
C LEU A 232 7.23 76.83 -46.03
N THR A 233 6.62 76.27 -44.96
CA THR A 233 5.27 76.66 -44.45
C THR A 233 4.96 75.97 -43.10
N MET A 234 3.86 76.35 -42.42
CA MET A 234 3.66 76.19 -40.95
C MET A 234 2.79 74.99 -40.50
N GLU A 235 2.87 74.69 -39.19
CA GLU A 235 1.91 73.95 -38.33
C GLU A 235 1.60 72.48 -38.72
N GLU A 236 1.99 71.46 -37.95
CA GLU A 236 1.51 71.15 -36.59
C GLU A 236 2.54 70.38 -35.75
N LYS A 237 2.51 70.54 -34.42
CA LYS A 237 3.45 69.89 -33.51
C LYS A 237 2.98 68.49 -33.11
N ARG A 238 3.40 67.47 -33.86
CA ARG A 238 3.21 66.04 -33.54
C ARG A 238 4.57 65.35 -33.43
N ASP A 239 4.99 65.04 -32.21
CA ASP A 239 6.27 64.35 -31.93
C ASP A 239 6.18 62.85 -32.31
N ASP A 240 6.27 62.55 -33.61
CA ASP A 240 6.53 61.21 -34.14
C ASP A 240 8.04 60.99 -34.33
N ASP A 241 8.83 61.03 -33.23
CA ASP A 241 10.26 60.65 -33.26
C ASP A 241 10.38 59.12 -33.23
N ALA A 242 10.03 58.50 -34.37
CA ALA A 242 10.10 57.07 -34.62
C ALA A 242 11.56 56.57 -34.71
N ARG A 243 12.31 56.68 -33.62
CA ARG A 243 13.57 55.97 -33.47
C ARG A 243 13.28 54.47 -33.47
N PRO A 244 13.97 53.66 -34.31
CA PRO A 244 13.87 52.22 -34.19
C PRO A 244 14.52 51.81 -32.87
N ALA A 245 13.71 51.70 -31.82
CA ALA A 245 14.10 51.13 -30.56
C ALA A 245 14.52 49.69 -30.81
N ALA A 246 15.83 49.48 -30.93
CA ALA A 246 16.41 48.17 -31.09
C ALA A 246 15.97 47.30 -29.91
N GLN A 247 15.01 46.41 -30.15
CA GLN A 247 14.77 45.25 -29.31
C GLN A 247 15.93 44.28 -29.51
N GLY A 248 17.11 44.72 -29.04
CA GLY A 248 18.27 43.87 -28.85
C GLY A 248 17.85 42.72 -27.94
N SER A 249 18.17 41.51 -28.38
CA SER A 249 17.94 40.29 -27.62
C SER A 249 18.48 40.42 -26.21
N ALA A 250 17.63 40.21 -25.21
CA ALA A 250 18.05 40.17 -23.83
C ALA A 250 19.13 39.08 -23.62
N VAL A 251 20.13 39.40 -22.80
CA VAL A 251 21.22 38.51 -22.32
C VAL A 251 22.36 38.19 -23.31
N GLU A 252 22.96 39.21 -23.93
CA GLU A 252 24.38 39.17 -24.37
C GLU A 252 25.37 39.49 -23.20
N SER A 253 25.10 39.03 -21.98
CA SER A 253 26.05 39.20 -20.87
C SER A 253 27.10 38.08 -20.90
N PRO A 254 28.40 38.38 -21.12
CA PRO A 254 29.45 37.36 -21.10
C PRO A 254 29.59 36.69 -19.72
N PHE A 255 29.22 37.39 -18.64
CA PHE A 255 29.16 36.82 -17.29
C PHE A 255 28.16 35.66 -17.21
N TRP A 256 26.90 35.88 -17.60
CA TRP A 256 25.87 34.82 -17.56
C TRP A 256 26.18 33.66 -18.50
N ARG A 257 26.81 33.93 -19.65
CA ARG A 257 27.29 32.88 -20.57
C ARG A 257 28.37 32.02 -19.90
N SER A 258 29.35 32.63 -19.23
CA SER A 258 30.38 31.89 -18.49
C SER A 258 29.79 31.08 -17.33
N VAL A 259 28.86 31.64 -16.56
CA VAL A 259 28.18 30.94 -15.45
C VAL A 259 27.43 29.70 -15.95
N TRP A 260 26.61 29.82 -16.99
CA TRP A 260 25.89 28.67 -17.54
C TRP A 260 26.82 27.65 -18.22
N SER A 261 27.86 28.08 -18.94
CA SER A 261 28.84 27.15 -19.51
C SER A 261 29.60 26.37 -18.43
N VAL A 262 30.01 27.01 -17.32
CA VAL A 262 30.62 26.32 -16.17
C VAL A 262 29.63 25.35 -15.53
N PHE A 263 28.39 25.79 -15.26
CA PHE A 263 27.33 24.93 -14.71
C PHE A 263 27.12 23.68 -15.56
N ILE A 264 26.95 23.83 -16.88
CA ILE A 264 26.76 22.72 -17.82
C ILE A 264 27.99 21.80 -17.87
N SER A 265 29.19 22.37 -17.80
CA SER A 265 30.43 21.58 -17.82
C SER A 265 30.57 20.74 -16.55
N LEU A 266 30.23 21.30 -15.38
CA LEU A 266 30.14 20.55 -14.12
C LEU A 266 29.02 19.50 -14.18
N GLN A 267 27.84 19.85 -14.68
CA GLN A 267 26.70 18.95 -14.85
C GLN A 267 27.09 17.67 -15.63
N VAL A 268 27.80 17.84 -16.75
CA VAL A 268 28.31 16.74 -17.58
C VAL A 268 29.44 16.00 -16.89
N LEU A 269 30.38 16.69 -16.24
CA LEU A 269 31.49 16.07 -15.53
C LEU A 269 30.99 15.17 -14.37
N PHE A 270 30.08 15.68 -13.54
CA PHE A 270 29.48 14.92 -12.44
C PHE A 270 28.61 13.77 -12.96
N TYR A 271 27.95 13.91 -14.11
CA TYR A 271 27.21 12.79 -14.72
C TYR A 271 28.15 11.68 -15.23
N LEU A 272 29.29 12.03 -15.82
CA LEU A 272 30.26 11.07 -16.37
C LEU A 272 31.17 10.42 -15.32
N LEU A 273 31.49 11.12 -14.23
CA LEU A 273 32.33 10.61 -13.14
C LEU A 273 31.55 9.80 -12.09
N ARG A 274 30.22 9.81 -12.15
CA ARG A 274 29.37 9.14 -11.16
C ARG A 274 29.52 7.61 -11.23
N PRO A 275 29.61 6.92 -10.09
CA PRO A 275 29.57 5.46 -10.06
C PRO A 275 28.36 4.89 -10.79
N TYR A 276 28.56 3.75 -11.45
CA TYR A 276 27.48 2.99 -12.09
C TYR A 276 26.78 2.13 -11.03
N GLU A 277 26.00 2.79 -10.18
CA GLU A 277 25.21 2.18 -9.11
C GLU A 277 23.72 2.43 -9.40
N GLY A 278 22.88 1.40 -9.24
CA GLY A 278 21.44 1.49 -9.51
C GLY A 278 20.77 2.62 -8.75
N ALA A 279 21.13 2.82 -7.48
CA ALA A 279 20.67 3.91 -6.63
C ALA A 279 20.87 5.29 -7.26
N LEU A 280 22.10 5.58 -7.73
CA LEU A 280 22.48 6.86 -8.29
C LEU A 280 21.87 7.09 -9.67
N ILE A 281 21.72 6.02 -10.46
CA ILE A 281 21.03 6.03 -11.75
C ILE A 281 19.55 6.35 -11.53
N PHE A 282 18.90 5.67 -10.57
CA PHE A 282 17.49 5.84 -10.25
C PHE A 282 17.17 7.29 -9.88
N MET A 283 17.91 7.90 -8.92
CA MET A 283 17.73 9.31 -8.53
C MET A 283 17.91 10.31 -9.68
N SER A 284 18.55 9.94 -10.79
CA SER A 284 18.68 10.83 -11.96
C SER A 284 17.53 10.79 -12.96
N TRP A 285 16.61 9.83 -12.88
CA TRP A 285 15.45 9.81 -13.80
C TRP A 285 14.59 11.06 -13.61
N THR A 286 14.40 11.84 -14.68
CA THR A 286 13.49 12.99 -14.63
C THR A 286 12.05 12.50 -14.46
N THR A 287 11.25 13.19 -13.63
CA THR A 287 9.89 12.74 -13.26
C THR A 287 9.01 12.34 -14.46
N PRO A 288 9.01 13.09 -15.59
CA PRO A 288 8.24 12.71 -16.78
C PRO A 288 8.68 11.43 -17.49
N LEU A 289 9.84 10.87 -17.17
CA LEU A 289 10.27 9.55 -17.67
C LEU A 289 9.91 8.39 -16.74
N LEU A 290 9.61 8.64 -15.46
CA LEU A 290 9.22 7.59 -14.49
C LEU A 290 8.10 6.67 -15.00
N PRO A 291 7.03 7.15 -15.69
CA PRO A 291 6.04 6.26 -16.28
C PRO A 291 6.64 5.17 -17.18
N PHE A 292 7.65 5.49 -17.98
CA PHE A 292 8.25 4.54 -18.92
C PHE A 292 9.31 3.64 -18.25
N VAL A 293 9.97 4.15 -17.22
CA VAL A 293 10.97 3.40 -16.43
C VAL A 293 10.26 2.35 -15.56
N ASP A 294 9.19 2.74 -14.85
CA ASP A 294 8.43 1.86 -13.95
C ASP A 294 7.85 0.62 -14.67
N PHE A 295 7.48 0.74 -15.96
CA PHE A 295 7.02 -0.40 -16.77
C PHE A 295 8.17 -1.25 -17.34
N LYS A 296 9.33 -0.64 -17.65
CA LYS A 296 10.48 -1.33 -18.25
C LYS A 296 11.22 -2.20 -17.23
N GLU A 297 11.40 -1.71 -16.01
CA GLU A 297 12.19 -2.36 -14.95
C GLU A 297 11.37 -3.35 -14.11
N SER A 298 10.37 -4.00 -14.71
CA SER A 298 9.41 -4.91 -14.06
C SER A 298 9.91 -6.36 -13.93
N ALA A 299 11.14 -6.67 -14.36
CA ALA A 299 11.78 -7.96 -14.18
C ALA A 299 12.08 -8.25 -12.69
N SER A 300 12.13 -9.53 -12.31
CA SER A 300 12.48 -9.92 -10.94
C SER A 300 14.00 -9.86 -10.73
N ILE A 301 14.45 -8.98 -9.84
CA ILE A 301 15.89 -8.78 -9.57
C ILE A 301 16.53 -9.98 -8.86
N LEU A 302 15.69 -10.81 -8.23
CA LEU A 302 16.13 -11.98 -7.47
C LEU A 302 16.74 -13.04 -8.39
N ARG A 303 16.53 -12.96 -9.72
CA ARG A 303 17.23 -13.82 -10.68
C ARG A 303 18.71 -13.44 -10.86
N ASP A 304 19.10 -12.20 -10.56
CA ASP A 304 20.44 -11.66 -10.83
C ASP A 304 21.39 -11.66 -9.61
N ILE A 305 20.88 -11.89 -8.40
CA ILE A 305 21.71 -11.94 -7.18
C ILE A 305 22.72 -13.08 -7.22
N ARG A 306 23.90 -12.86 -6.62
CA ARG A 306 25.01 -13.83 -6.59
C ARG A 306 25.47 -14.09 -5.15
N PRO A 307 25.91 -15.32 -4.82
CA PRO A 307 26.45 -15.63 -3.50
C PRO A 307 27.65 -14.73 -3.16
N TYR A 308 27.73 -14.30 -1.90
CA TYR A 308 28.72 -13.35 -1.41
C TYR A 308 29.58 -13.93 -0.27
N ASN A 309 28.95 -14.51 0.76
CA ASN A 309 29.61 -15.31 1.79
C ASN A 309 29.49 -16.83 1.55
N ASP A 310 28.79 -17.26 0.50
CA ASP A 310 28.52 -18.66 0.14
C ASP A 310 27.81 -19.44 1.27
N VAL A 311 26.66 -18.91 1.70
CA VAL A 311 25.84 -19.47 2.79
C VAL A 311 24.43 -19.86 2.35
N GLY A 312 23.83 -20.81 3.06
CA GLY A 312 22.46 -21.26 2.78
C GLY A 312 22.32 -22.08 1.50
N ILE A 313 21.17 -21.91 0.84
CA ILE A 313 20.80 -22.70 -0.34
C ILE A 313 21.52 -22.23 -1.62
N ASN A 314 21.87 -20.94 -1.74
CA ASN A 314 22.36 -20.33 -2.98
C ASN A 314 21.48 -20.78 -4.18
N ASN A 315 22.09 -21.34 -5.22
CA ASN A 315 21.37 -21.86 -6.39
C ASN A 315 21.09 -23.37 -6.33
N LYS A 316 21.27 -24.03 -5.17
CA LYS A 316 21.14 -25.50 -5.02
C LYS A 316 19.68 -25.99 -5.11
N TRP A 317 18.72 -25.09 -5.06
CA TRP A 317 17.28 -25.39 -5.08
C TRP A 317 16.60 -24.94 -6.38
N ASP A 318 17.34 -24.44 -7.38
CA ASP A 318 16.76 -23.92 -8.63
C ASP A 318 15.96 -25.00 -9.38
N ASP A 319 16.40 -26.26 -9.30
CA ASP A 319 15.71 -27.44 -9.85
C ASP A 319 14.65 -28.06 -8.90
N ARG A 320 14.41 -27.47 -7.72
CA ARG A 320 13.41 -27.94 -6.75
C ARG A 320 12.10 -27.18 -6.87
N THR A 321 11.00 -27.88 -6.65
CA THR A 321 9.63 -27.36 -6.65
C THR A 321 8.83 -28.04 -5.54
N ALA A 322 7.83 -27.34 -5.02
CA ALA A 322 6.81 -27.84 -4.10
C ALA A 322 5.61 -28.47 -4.84
N LEU A 323 5.58 -28.39 -6.18
CA LEU A 323 4.56 -29.01 -7.00
C LEU A 323 4.90 -30.48 -7.30
N ALA A 324 3.89 -31.33 -7.26
CA ALA A 324 3.95 -32.75 -7.60
C ALA A 324 2.59 -33.22 -8.17
N GLU A 325 2.44 -34.51 -8.46
CA GLU A 325 1.12 -35.09 -8.71
C GLU A 325 0.20 -34.87 -7.48
N PRO A 326 -1.10 -34.55 -7.67
CA PRO A 326 -2.03 -34.34 -6.56
C PRO A 326 -2.09 -35.53 -5.60
N ILE A 327 -2.23 -35.23 -4.30
CA ILE A 327 -2.39 -36.29 -3.28
C ILE A 327 -3.78 -36.88 -3.42
N ARG A 328 -3.87 -38.17 -3.75
CA ARG A 328 -5.14 -38.89 -3.80
C ARG A 328 -5.81 -38.92 -2.42
N PHE A 329 -7.00 -38.34 -2.32
CA PHE A 329 -7.89 -38.44 -1.17
C PHE A 329 -9.03 -39.43 -1.47
N ASP A 330 -9.09 -40.55 -0.76
CA ASP A 330 -10.11 -41.58 -0.99
C ASP A 330 -11.52 -41.18 -0.51
N TRP A 331 -11.64 -40.08 0.24
CA TRP A 331 -12.91 -39.49 0.67
C TRP A 331 -13.49 -38.47 -0.33
N LEU A 332 -12.72 -38.00 -1.32
CA LEU A 332 -13.28 -37.10 -2.33
C LEU A 332 -14.31 -37.86 -3.20
N PRO A 333 -15.53 -37.31 -3.38
CA PRO A 333 -16.52 -37.90 -4.28
C PRO A 333 -15.96 -38.01 -5.71
N GLN A 334 -16.49 -38.94 -6.50
CA GLN A 334 -16.03 -39.19 -7.88
C GLN A 334 -17.04 -38.72 -8.93
N ASP A 335 -18.26 -38.40 -8.51
CA ASP A 335 -19.40 -38.01 -9.31
C ASP A 335 -19.74 -36.51 -9.21
N THR A 336 -19.21 -35.83 -8.19
CA THR A 336 -19.44 -34.40 -7.90
C THR A 336 -18.11 -33.70 -7.68
N VAL A 337 -17.81 -32.65 -8.45
CA VAL A 337 -16.62 -31.80 -8.20
C VAL A 337 -16.96 -30.83 -7.07
N LEU A 338 -16.19 -30.89 -5.97
CA LEU A 338 -16.32 -29.96 -4.85
C LEU A 338 -15.53 -28.67 -5.14
N SER A 339 -16.12 -27.51 -4.82
CA SER A 339 -15.45 -26.22 -5.01
C SER A 339 -14.20 -26.10 -4.13
N GLY A 340 -13.10 -25.60 -4.69
CA GLY A 340 -11.79 -25.53 -4.02
C GLY A 340 -10.99 -26.83 -4.08
N PHE A 341 -11.56 -27.91 -4.64
CA PHE A 341 -10.93 -29.22 -4.81
C PHE A 341 -10.73 -29.60 -6.28
N GLU A 342 -10.89 -28.66 -7.22
CA GLU A 342 -10.98 -28.95 -8.66
C GLU A 342 -9.75 -29.71 -9.19
N ASP A 343 -8.54 -29.39 -8.73
CA ASP A 343 -7.28 -30.01 -9.17
C ASP A 343 -7.21 -31.53 -8.94
N TRP A 344 -7.91 -32.03 -7.92
CA TRP A 344 -7.93 -33.46 -7.58
C TRP A 344 -8.80 -34.30 -8.53
N TYR A 345 -9.50 -33.65 -9.47
CA TYR A 345 -10.30 -34.28 -10.52
C TYR A 345 -9.64 -34.16 -11.91
N GLU A 346 -8.54 -33.40 -12.04
CA GLU A 346 -7.85 -33.14 -13.31
C GLU A 346 -6.57 -33.99 -13.42
N ASP A 347 -6.59 -35.01 -14.29
CA ASP A 347 -5.44 -35.91 -14.51
C ASP A 347 -4.18 -35.16 -14.98
N GLY A 348 -3.09 -35.29 -14.21
CA GLY A 348 -1.75 -34.83 -14.59
C GLY A 348 -1.49 -33.32 -14.43
N ARG A 349 -2.36 -32.58 -13.73
CA ARG A 349 -2.09 -31.20 -13.33
C ARG A 349 -1.21 -31.15 -12.08
N PRO A 350 -0.03 -30.50 -12.10
CA PRO A 350 0.80 -30.39 -10.89
C PRO A 350 0.12 -29.55 -9.81
N HIS A 351 0.12 -30.05 -8.58
CA HIS A 351 -0.51 -29.42 -7.41
C HIS A 351 0.47 -29.34 -6.23
N TYR A 352 0.20 -28.48 -5.25
CA TYR A 352 1.06 -28.34 -4.07
C TYR A 352 1.14 -29.62 -3.22
N SER A 353 2.36 -30.04 -2.88
CA SER A 353 2.60 -31.17 -1.98
C SER A 353 3.56 -30.79 -0.86
N ALA A 354 3.08 -30.88 0.38
CA ALA A 354 3.88 -30.75 1.61
C ALA A 354 5.07 -31.73 1.68
N LYS A 355 5.03 -32.83 0.92
CA LYS A 355 6.11 -33.81 0.79
C LYS A 355 7.20 -33.37 -0.19
N ALA A 356 6.85 -32.56 -1.20
CA ALA A 356 7.77 -32.02 -2.19
C ALA A 356 8.37 -30.68 -1.70
N ASP A 357 7.61 -29.88 -0.95
CA ASP A 357 8.02 -28.57 -0.47
C ASP A 357 9.22 -28.64 0.51
N PRO A 358 10.40 -28.13 0.12
CA PRO A 358 11.56 -28.11 1.01
C PRO A 358 11.40 -27.12 2.18
N LEU A 359 10.49 -26.15 2.14
CA LEU A 359 10.23 -25.24 3.25
C LEU A 359 9.21 -25.78 4.26
N LYS A 360 8.50 -26.87 3.96
CA LYS A 360 7.46 -27.40 4.84
C LYS A 360 8.06 -27.89 6.17
N ILE A 361 7.54 -27.34 7.26
CA ILE A 361 7.76 -27.83 8.62
C ILE A 361 6.40 -28.29 9.17
N SER A 362 6.33 -29.51 9.71
CA SER A 362 5.14 -30.07 10.35
C SER A 362 5.43 -30.40 11.81
N ASN A 363 4.49 -30.07 12.69
CA ASN A 363 4.49 -30.38 14.12
C ASN A 363 3.33 -31.29 14.55
N LEU A 364 2.67 -31.97 13.61
CA LEU A 364 1.52 -32.84 13.91
C LEU A 364 1.90 -34.08 14.73
N ASP A 365 3.19 -34.46 14.72
CA ASP A 365 3.77 -35.50 15.57
C ASP A 365 4.19 -34.99 16.96
N GLN A 366 3.94 -33.70 17.26
CA GLN A 366 4.17 -33.12 18.58
C GLN A 366 2.91 -33.23 19.44
N GLU A 367 3.13 -33.35 20.74
CA GLU A 367 2.07 -33.28 21.74
C GLU A 367 1.39 -31.90 21.72
N LEU A 368 0.12 -31.88 22.14
CA LEU A 368 -0.62 -30.65 22.41
C LEU A 368 0.14 -29.77 23.42
N LEU A 369 -0.06 -28.45 23.32
CA LEU A 369 0.45 -27.48 24.30
C LEU A 369 0.04 -27.92 25.72
N PRO A 370 0.93 -27.80 26.73
CA PRO A 370 0.71 -28.39 28.06
C PRO A 370 -0.64 -28.06 28.70
N GLY A 371 -1.15 -26.83 28.53
CA GLY A 371 -2.43 -26.42 29.09
C GLY A 371 -3.68 -26.90 28.34
N LEU A 372 -3.56 -27.42 27.11
CA LEU A 372 -4.69 -27.96 26.33
C LEU A 372 -4.94 -29.45 26.60
N ARG A 373 -3.93 -30.16 27.11
CA ARG A 373 -3.99 -31.60 27.42
C ARG A 373 -5.15 -31.88 28.36
N ASP A 374 -5.91 -32.94 28.06
CA ASP A 374 -7.07 -33.40 28.84
C ASP A 374 -8.25 -32.40 28.95
N HIS A 375 -8.15 -31.19 28.38
CA HIS A 375 -9.20 -30.17 28.42
C HIS A 375 -10.07 -30.18 27.14
N LEU A 376 -9.46 -30.40 25.97
CA LEU A 376 -10.17 -30.30 24.67
C LEU A 376 -11.36 -31.26 24.53
N ALA A 377 -11.32 -32.43 25.16
CA ALA A 377 -12.39 -33.43 25.09
C ALA A 377 -13.74 -32.99 25.71
N ASN A 378 -13.76 -31.90 26.48
CA ASN A 378 -14.97 -31.31 27.07
C ASN A 378 -15.45 -30.04 26.32
N VAL A 379 -14.79 -29.67 25.22
CA VAL A 379 -15.10 -28.49 24.42
C VAL A 379 -15.84 -28.92 23.17
N SER A 380 -16.97 -28.27 22.85
CA SER A 380 -17.73 -28.53 21.63
C SER A 380 -17.74 -27.27 20.76
N ILE A 381 -17.29 -27.38 19.51
CA ILE A 381 -17.23 -26.25 18.57
C ILE A 381 -18.24 -26.51 17.46
N LYS A 382 -19.48 -26.05 17.63
CA LYS A 382 -20.51 -26.14 16.58
C LYS A 382 -20.43 -25.01 15.59
N HIS A 383 -19.96 -23.84 16.01
CA HIS A 383 -19.92 -22.64 15.19
C HIS A 383 -18.54 -21.98 15.23
N ILE A 384 -18.22 -21.23 14.18
CA ILE A 384 -16.97 -20.47 14.06
C ILE A 384 -17.31 -19.05 13.61
N VAL A 385 -16.79 -18.06 14.32
CA VAL A 385 -16.83 -16.64 13.94
C VAL A 385 -15.40 -16.18 13.74
N LEU A 386 -15.04 -15.78 12.53
CA LEU A 386 -13.76 -15.16 12.19
C LEU A 386 -13.97 -13.65 12.01
N VAL A 387 -13.48 -12.86 12.96
CA VAL A 387 -13.41 -11.40 12.84
C VAL A 387 -12.01 -11.02 12.38
N VAL A 388 -11.93 -10.36 11.22
CA VAL A 388 -10.72 -9.76 10.68
C VAL A 388 -10.79 -8.26 10.91
N LEU A 389 -9.86 -7.75 11.70
CA LEU A 389 -9.75 -6.34 12.07
C LEU A 389 -8.89 -5.63 11.04
N GLU A 390 -9.49 -4.69 10.30
CA GLU A 390 -8.83 -3.90 9.28
C GLU A 390 -7.77 -2.98 9.91
N SER A 391 -6.60 -2.84 9.27
CA SER A 391 -5.51 -1.92 9.63
C SER A 391 -5.12 -1.94 11.13
N THR A 392 -5.34 -3.06 11.84
CA THR A 392 -5.21 -3.19 13.29
C THR A 392 -3.89 -3.85 13.73
N ARG A 393 -3.12 -3.11 14.55
CA ARG A 393 -1.84 -3.54 15.12
C ARG A 393 -2.03 -4.40 16.38
N LYS A 394 -1.04 -5.22 16.75
CA LYS A 394 -1.06 -5.97 18.03
C LYS A 394 -1.01 -5.06 19.26
N ASP A 395 -0.26 -3.95 19.22
CA ASP A 395 -0.06 -3.03 20.36
C ASP A 395 -1.24 -2.07 20.63
N VAL A 396 -2.35 -2.25 19.90
CA VAL A 396 -3.66 -1.65 20.19
C VAL A 396 -4.73 -2.70 20.53
N PHE A 397 -4.35 -3.96 20.72
CA PHE A 397 -5.26 -5.07 21.02
C PHE A 397 -4.68 -5.98 22.13
N PRO A 398 -4.69 -5.53 23.40
CA PRO A 398 -5.17 -4.24 23.90
C PRO A 398 -4.14 -3.10 23.82
N LEU A 399 -4.59 -1.85 24.00
CA LEU A 399 -3.75 -0.67 23.98
C LEU A 399 -2.88 -0.57 25.24
N LYS A 400 -1.60 -0.25 25.09
CA LYS A 400 -0.63 -0.18 26.20
C LYS A 400 -0.32 1.25 26.66
N LYS A 401 -0.49 1.52 27.96
CA LYS A 401 0.04 2.72 28.63
C LYS A 401 1.57 2.72 28.59
N ASP A 402 2.15 3.91 28.55
CA ASP A 402 3.60 4.16 28.44
C ASP A 402 4.29 3.54 27.19
N GLY A 403 3.53 2.83 26.33
CA GLY A 403 3.97 2.27 25.06
C GLY A 403 4.14 3.33 23.96
N LEU A 404 4.53 2.90 22.75
CA LEU A 404 4.89 3.80 21.65
C LEU A 404 3.78 4.81 21.31
N ILE A 405 2.53 4.36 21.26
CA ILE A 405 1.36 5.22 20.96
C ILE A 405 1.12 6.24 22.06
N TRP A 406 1.19 5.83 23.33
CA TRP A 406 1.08 6.72 24.49
C TRP A 406 2.15 7.83 24.44
N GLN A 407 3.41 7.45 24.20
CA GLN A 407 4.53 8.39 24.06
C GLN A 407 4.32 9.39 22.92
N ARG A 408 3.71 8.98 21.79
CA ARG A 408 3.37 9.92 20.70
C ARG A 408 2.29 10.92 21.09
N PHE A 409 1.31 10.52 21.90
CA PHE A 409 0.32 11.46 22.41
C PHE A 409 0.90 12.40 23.49
N GLU A 410 1.81 11.92 24.34
CA GLU A 410 2.58 12.81 25.23
C GLU A 410 3.41 13.82 24.44
N GLU A 411 4.14 13.40 23.40
CA GLU A 411 4.85 14.30 22.47
C GLU A 411 3.92 15.30 21.75
N ALA A 412 2.63 14.96 21.58
CA ALA A 412 1.62 15.81 20.98
C ALA A 412 0.99 16.82 21.96
N ALA A 413 1.13 16.59 23.27
CA ALA A 413 0.36 17.27 24.29
C ALA A 413 1.05 18.56 24.80
N PRO A 414 0.28 19.57 25.25
CA PRO A 414 0.84 20.74 25.90
C PRO A 414 1.71 20.36 27.10
N HIS A 415 2.93 20.89 27.17
CA HIS A 415 3.92 20.58 28.21
C HIS A 415 4.34 19.10 28.30
N ASN A 416 4.10 18.31 27.24
CA ASN A 416 4.32 16.87 27.20
C ASN A 416 3.54 16.12 28.31
N THR A 417 2.28 16.49 28.53
CA THR A 417 1.42 15.84 29.54
C THR A 417 0.00 15.73 29.03
N LEU A 418 -0.55 14.51 29.02
CA LEU A 418 -1.92 14.23 28.58
C LEU A 418 -2.95 14.88 29.51
N SER A 419 -4.10 15.24 28.95
CA SER A 419 -5.24 15.73 29.74
C SER A 419 -5.95 14.57 30.44
N ASN A 420 -6.62 14.84 31.58
CA ASN A 420 -7.43 13.83 32.26
C ASN A 420 -8.52 13.23 31.36
N GLU A 421 -9.05 14.00 30.40
CA GLU A 421 -10.03 13.51 29.42
C GLU A 421 -9.39 12.55 28.40
N SER A 422 -8.17 12.85 27.95
CA SER A 422 -7.39 11.98 27.08
C SER A 422 -7.01 10.67 27.79
N ILE A 423 -6.61 10.74 29.06
CA ILE A 423 -6.28 9.57 29.89
C ILE A 423 -7.51 8.69 30.11
N ALA A 424 -8.63 9.27 30.57
CA ALA A 424 -9.89 8.54 30.77
C ALA A 424 -10.47 7.96 29.46
N ARG A 425 -10.17 8.57 28.31
CA ARG A 425 -10.46 7.95 27.02
C ARG A 425 -9.57 6.73 26.78
N LEU A 426 -8.25 6.87 26.87
CA LEU A 426 -7.30 5.79 26.58
C LEU A 426 -7.56 4.54 27.45
N GLU A 427 -7.90 4.74 28.73
CA GLU A 427 -8.31 3.70 29.69
C GLU A 427 -9.53 2.86 29.25
N THR A 428 -10.39 3.37 28.36
CA THR A 428 -11.70 2.77 28.04
C THR A 428 -11.83 2.27 26.59
N LEU A 429 -10.75 2.33 25.79
CA LEU A 429 -10.82 2.01 24.36
C LEU A 429 -10.85 0.51 24.06
N THR A 430 -10.13 -0.34 24.80
CA THR A 430 -9.81 -1.72 24.36
C THR A 430 -10.30 -2.84 25.29
N ALA A 431 -11.36 -2.58 26.05
CA ALA A 431 -11.83 -3.50 27.10
C ALA A 431 -12.25 -4.89 26.54
N THR A 432 -12.75 -4.97 25.31
CA THR A 432 -13.08 -6.25 24.67
C THR A 432 -11.83 -7.01 24.26
N ALA A 433 -10.80 -6.31 23.76
CA ALA A 433 -9.49 -6.88 23.51
C ALA A 433 -8.86 -7.42 24.80
N ASN A 434 -8.92 -6.68 25.92
CA ASN A 434 -8.49 -7.18 27.23
C ASN A 434 -9.26 -8.46 27.63
N HIS A 435 -10.59 -8.49 27.46
CA HIS A 435 -11.42 -9.66 27.78
C HIS A 435 -11.10 -10.90 26.93
N LEU A 436 -10.81 -10.72 25.64
CA LEU A 436 -10.49 -11.82 24.71
C LEU A 436 -9.06 -12.33 24.90
N THR A 437 -8.09 -11.43 24.99
CA THR A 437 -6.67 -11.77 25.18
C THR A 437 -6.35 -12.21 26.60
N GLY A 438 -7.09 -11.70 27.60
CA GLY A 438 -6.74 -11.78 29.02
C GLY A 438 -5.52 -10.96 29.41
N ASP A 439 -5.02 -10.12 28.50
CA ASP A 439 -3.89 -9.26 28.73
C ASP A 439 -4.37 -8.00 29.47
N PHE A 440 -4.28 -8.03 30.79
CA PHE A 440 -4.57 -6.88 31.67
C PHE A 440 -3.28 -6.20 32.18
N ASP A 441 -2.10 -6.58 31.66
CA ASP A 441 -0.82 -5.93 31.97
C ASP A 441 -0.58 -4.79 30.97
N ASP A 442 -1.52 -3.84 30.94
CA ASP A 442 -1.55 -2.69 30.03
C ASP A 442 -1.32 -1.34 30.73
N GLY A 443 -1.20 -1.35 32.06
CA GLY A 443 -0.96 -0.17 32.89
C GLY A 443 -2.21 0.62 33.30
N PHE A 444 -3.41 0.15 32.94
CA PHE A 444 -4.70 0.73 33.35
C PHE A 444 -5.31 0.00 34.55
N GLU A 445 -6.26 0.66 35.25
CA GLU A 445 -7.01 0.02 36.33
C GLU A 445 -8.25 -0.69 35.78
N HIS A 446 -8.39 -1.97 36.07
CA HIS A 446 -9.49 -2.82 35.56
C HIS A 446 -10.41 -3.29 36.69
N GLU A 447 -11.70 -2.97 36.61
CA GLU A 447 -12.70 -3.47 37.59
C GLU A 447 -12.92 -4.98 37.50
N ASN A 448 -12.74 -5.56 36.31
CA ASN A 448 -12.93 -6.98 36.03
C ASN A 448 -11.84 -7.52 35.09
N THR A 449 -11.06 -8.49 35.58
CA THR A 449 -9.98 -9.14 34.83
C THR A 449 -10.34 -10.54 34.34
N THR A 450 -11.63 -10.84 34.11
CA THR A 450 -12.04 -12.13 33.53
C THR A 450 -11.67 -12.21 32.05
N ARG A 451 -10.81 -13.17 31.68
CA ARG A 451 -10.60 -13.58 30.29
C ARG A 451 -11.72 -14.54 29.85
N ARG A 452 -12.21 -14.42 28.62
CA ARG A 452 -13.29 -15.30 28.08
C ARG A 452 -12.90 -16.77 28.05
N GLY A 453 -11.65 -17.07 27.69
CA GLY A 453 -11.13 -18.42 27.45
C GLY A 453 -10.45 -18.51 26.08
N GLY A 454 -9.56 -19.49 25.90
CA GLY A 454 -8.81 -19.72 24.67
C GLY A 454 -7.41 -19.11 24.60
N LEU A 455 -6.82 -19.15 23.40
CA LEU A 455 -5.41 -18.83 23.15
C LEU A 455 -5.22 -17.40 22.62
N ASN A 456 -4.22 -16.70 23.13
CA ASN A 456 -3.77 -15.39 22.66
C ASN A 456 -2.32 -15.49 22.18
N PHE A 457 -2.04 -14.93 21.01
CA PHE A 457 -0.71 -14.97 20.38
C PHE A 457 -0.09 -13.58 20.45
N ASN A 458 1.10 -13.50 21.05
CA ASN A 458 1.76 -12.22 21.31
C ASN A 458 2.69 -11.79 20.18
N ASP A 459 3.30 -12.73 19.46
CA ASP A 459 4.18 -12.47 18.31
C ASP A 459 3.53 -12.98 17.00
N ALA A 460 2.46 -12.34 16.52
CA ALA A 460 1.70 -12.78 15.36
C ALA A 460 1.81 -11.83 14.15
N TYR A 461 2.01 -12.38 12.96
CA TYR A 461 2.26 -11.61 11.73
C TYR A 461 1.26 -11.92 10.61
N THR A 462 0.82 -10.88 9.91
CA THR A 462 0.03 -11.06 8.69
C THR A 462 0.85 -11.69 7.57
N THR A 463 0.18 -12.38 6.63
CA THR A 463 0.78 -12.85 5.39
C THR A 463 0.96 -11.74 4.34
N SER A 464 0.24 -10.63 4.46
CA SER A 464 0.34 -9.49 3.54
C SER A 464 -0.11 -8.18 4.16
N THR A 465 0.54 -7.07 3.81
CA THR A 465 0.10 -5.73 4.24
C THR A 465 -1.01 -5.13 3.34
N TYR A 466 -1.73 -5.97 2.60
CA TYR A 466 -2.87 -5.62 1.74
C TYR A 466 -4.07 -6.52 2.06
N THR A 467 -5.19 -5.92 2.48
CA THR A 467 -6.38 -6.60 3.01
C THR A 467 -6.81 -7.85 2.23
N ARG A 468 -7.04 -7.76 0.92
CA ARG A 468 -7.53 -8.92 0.15
C ARG A 468 -6.52 -10.07 0.06
N LYS A 469 -5.22 -9.78 0.16
CA LYS A 469 -4.15 -10.78 0.16
C LYS A 469 -3.99 -11.43 1.53
N SER A 470 -4.12 -10.67 2.62
CA SER A 470 -4.11 -11.23 3.98
C SER A 470 -5.33 -12.12 4.22
N MET A 471 -6.48 -11.80 3.63
CA MET A 471 -7.67 -12.66 3.62
C MET A 471 -7.39 -14.02 2.95
N THR A 472 -6.69 -14.08 1.82
CA THR A 472 -6.28 -15.36 1.21
C THR A 472 -5.44 -16.21 2.17
N GLY A 473 -4.52 -15.58 2.91
CA GLY A 473 -3.72 -16.31 3.90
C GLY A 473 -4.54 -16.81 5.09
N THR A 474 -5.40 -15.95 5.63
CA THR A 474 -6.24 -16.25 6.81
C THR A 474 -7.29 -17.32 6.49
N LEU A 475 -7.99 -17.19 5.37
CA LEU A 475 -9.09 -18.07 4.97
C LEU A 475 -8.65 -19.34 4.26
N CYS A 476 -7.47 -19.37 3.63
CA CYS A 476 -7.03 -20.49 2.81
C CYS A 476 -5.72 -21.14 3.26
N GLY A 477 -5.08 -20.66 4.33
CA GLY A 477 -3.93 -21.34 4.95
C GLY A 477 -2.67 -21.41 4.08
N VAL A 478 -2.57 -20.54 3.07
CA VAL A 478 -1.48 -20.45 2.08
C VAL A 478 -0.83 -19.07 2.11
N TRP A 479 0.34 -18.92 1.51
CA TRP A 479 0.88 -17.58 1.26
C TRP A 479 0.21 -16.91 0.05
N PRO A 480 -0.13 -15.61 0.10
CA PRO A 480 -0.73 -14.88 -1.03
C PRO A 480 0.23 -14.68 -2.22
N LEU A 481 -0.31 -14.26 -3.36
CA LEU A 481 0.42 -14.13 -4.63
C LEU A 481 1.27 -12.85 -4.66
N VAL A 482 2.55 -13.00 -5.03
CA VAL A 482 3.52 -11.91 -5.27
C VAL A 482 3.22 -11.19 -6.61
N ALA A 483 2.07 -10.52 -6.65
CA ALA A 483 1.61 -9.68 -7.73
C ALA A 483 1.04 -8.36 -7.17
N ASP A 484 1.07 -7.30 -7.97
CA ASP A 484 0.52 -6.01 -7.57
C ASP A 484 -1.01 -6.05 -7.60
N PHE A 485 -1.63 -5.60 -6.50
CA PHE A 485 -3.06 -5.65 -6.22
C PHE A 485 -3.62 -7.08 -6.10
N ASN A 486 -4.90 -7.20 -5.79
CA ASN A 486 -5.61 -8.46 -5.78
C ASN A 486 -5.55 -9.09 -7.18
N LYS A 487 -5.00 -10.29 -7.26
CA LYS A 487 -4.92 -11.11 -8.49
C LYS A 487 -5.33 -12.55 -8.24
N GLU A 488 -5.42 -12.94 -6.96
CA GLU A 488 -5.87 -14.23 -6.47
C GLU A 488 -7.28 -14.60 -6.95
N TYR A 489 -8.15 -13.62 -7.24
CA TYR A 489 -9.47 -13.88 -7.85
C TYR A 489 -9.40 -14.50 -9.27
N ALA A 490 -8.37 -14.15 -10.05
CA ALA A 490 -8.19 -14.55 -11.44
C ALA A 490 -7.11 -15.64 -11.62
N HIS A 491 -6.52 -16.09 -10.52
CA HIS A 491 -5.41 -17.05 -10.50
C HIS A 491 -5.70 -18.23 -9.57
N HIS A 492 -4.86 -19.24 -9.64
CA HIS A 492 -5.13 -20.52 -8.99
C HIS A 492 -4.76 -20.49 -7.50
N VAL A 493 -5.77 -20.41 -6.61
CA VAL A 493 -5.58 -20.62 -5.16
C VAL A 493 -5.43 -22.13 -4.92
N TYR A 494 -4.19 -22.57 -4.67
CA TYR A 494 -3.74 -23.96 -4.72
C TYR A 494 -4.01 -24.82 -3.48
N GLN A 495 -4.87 -24.37 -2.57
CA GLN A 495 -5.46 -25.20 -1.51
C GLN A 495 -6.89 -24.70 -1.26
N PRO A 496 -7.82 -25.58 -0.87
CA PRO A 496 -9.19 -25.17 -0.52
C PRO A 496 -9.17 -24.20 0.66
N CYS A 497 -10.11 -23.26 0.66
CA CYS A 497 -10.33 -22.30 1.73
C CYS A 497 -11.30 -22.87 2.79
N LEU A 498 -11.31 -22.32 3.99
CA LEU A 498 -12.11 -22.82 5.10
C LEU A 498 -13.62 -22.97 4.77
N PRO A 499 -14.30 -22.05 4.04
CA PRO A 499 -15.67 -22.30 3.58
C PRO A 499 -15.83 -23.59 2.75
N GLN A 500 -14.91 -23.81 1.82
CA GLN A 500 -14.90 -24.98 0.91
C GLN A 500 -14.65 -26.29 1.68
N ILE A 501 -13.75 -26.27 2.66
CA ILE A 501 -13.46 -27.43 3.52
C ILE A 501 -14.69 -27.79 4.38
N LEU A 502 -15.33 -26.80 5.00
CA LEU A 502 -16.51 -27.02 5.84
C LEU A 502 -17.73 -27.48 5.00
N ALA A 503 -17.87 -26.98 3.78
CA ALA A 503 -18.84 -27.49 2.81
C ALA A 503 -18.53 -28.95 2.40
N ALA A 504 -17.25 -29.30 2.19
CA ALA A 504 -16.84 -30.67 1.90
C ALA A 504 -17.14 -31.63 3.06
N PHE A 505 -16.87 -31.24 4.32
CA PHE A 505 -17.26 -32.03 5.49
C PHE A 505 -18.78 -32.26 5.55
N SER A 506 -19.57 -31.22 5.30
CA SER A 506 -21.03 -31.30 5.23
C SER A 506 -21.53 -32.30 4.17
N HIS A 507 -20.84 -32.36 3.02
CA HIS A 507 -21.13 -33.34 1.97
C HIS A 507 -20.78 -34.77 2.38
N LEU A 508 -19.64 -34.98 3.05
CA LEU A 508 -19.24 -36.29 3.58
C LEU A 508 -20.26 -36.84 4.58
N ASP A 509 -20.72 -35.99 5.50
CA ASP A 509 -21.64 -36.38 6.58
C ASP A 509 -23.04 -36.71 6.05
N ALA A 510 -23.51 -35.96 5.04
CA ALA A 510 -24.73 -36.28 4.31
C ALA A 510 -24.64 -37.62 3.56
N ALA A 511 -23.49 -37.91 2.92
CA ALA A 511 -23.26 -39.17 2.20
C ALA A 511 -23.07 -40.37 3.16
N GLY A 512 -22.51 -40.16 4.35
CA GLY A 512 -22.26 -41.17 5.38
C GLY A 512 -23.51 -41.75 6.05
N GLY A 513 -24.70 -41.26 5.71
CA GLY A 513 -25.98 -41.77 6.24
C GLY A 513 -26.42 -41.12 7.56
N GLY A 514 -25.89 -39.94 7.90
CA GLY A 514 -26.44 -39.05 8.92
C GLY A 514 -26.58 -39.67 10.31
N GLY A 515 -25.45 -39.90 10.99
CA GLY A 515 -25.47 -40.04 12.44
C GLY A 515 -26.02 -38.75 13.05
N GLY A 516 -27.16 -38.80 13.74
CA GLY A 516 -27.90 -37.61 14.21
C GLY A 516 -27.28 -36.86 15.39
N GLY A 517 -25.95 -36.76 15.44
CA GLY A 517 -25.20 -35.95 16.40
C GLY A 517 -25.02 -34.50 15.94
N ASP A 518 -24.61 -33.63 16.87
CA ASP A 518 -24.35 -32.21 16.59
C ASP A 518 -23.10 -32.00 15.69
N ASP A 519 -22.23 -33.01 15.62
CA ASP A 519 -20.98 -33.05 14.86
C ASP A 519 -21.17 -33.23 13.34
N ALA A 520 -22.27 -33.89 12.93
CA ALA A 520 -22.59 -34.20 11.53
C ALA A 520 -23.57 -33.21 10.86
N ARG A 521 -23.88 -32.09 11.52
CA ARG A 521 -24.77 -31.05 10.96
C ARG A 521 -24.06 -30.24 9.87
N PRO A 522 -24.76 -29.86 8.78
CA PRO A 522 -24.15 -29.16 7.66
C PRO A 522 -23.73 -27.74 8.05
N TRP A 523 -22.61 -27.29 7.50
CA TRP A 523 -22.08 -25.94 7.67
C TRP A 523 -22.62 -24.97 6.62
N ARG A 524 -22.90 -23.75 7.07
CA ARG A 524 -23.25 -22.62 6.21
C ARG A 524 -22.28 -21.47 6.45
N ALA A 525 -21.57 -21.09 5.39
CA ALA A 525 -20.60 -20.00 5.40
C ALA A 525 -21.25 -18.66 5.02
N ARG A 526 -21.00 -17.59 5.79
CA ARG A 526 -21.46 -16.23 5.50
C ARG A 526 -20.31 -15.22 5.59
N TYR A 527 -20.36 -14.19 4.75
CA TYR A 527 -19.37 -13.11 4.72
C TYR A 527 -20.04 -11.75 4.90
N LEU A 528 -19.61 -10.98 5.91
CA LEU A 528 -20.19 -9.66 6.22
C LEU A 528 -19.13 -8.55 6.21
N GLN A 529 -19.39 -7.45 5.49
CA GLN A 529 -18.65 -6.19 5.64
C GLN A 529 -19.57 -4.99 5.37
N SER A 530 -19.29 -3.83 5.99
CA SER A 530 -20.09 -2.60 5.81
C SER A 530 -19.62 -1.73 4.64
N VAL A 531 -18.54 -2.13 3.98
CA VAL A 531 -17.90 -1.46 2.84
C VAL A 531 -18.15 -2.16 1.51
N THR A 532 -17.81 -1.50 0.39
CA THR A 532 -18.01 -2.04 -0.96
C THR A 532 -17.15 -3.28 -1.21
N LEU A 533 -17.74 -4.30 -1.84
CA LEU A 533 -17.04 -5.48 -2.35
C LEU A 533 -16.48 -5.25 -3.77
N SER A 534 -16.93 -4.22 -4.50
CA SER A 534 -16.48 -3.97 -5.87
C SER A 534 -15.16 -3.19 -5.97
N TYR A 535 -14.35 -3.17 -4.91
CA TYR A 535 -13.03 -2.56 -4.92
C TYR A 535 -12.01 -3.65 -5.17
N ASP A 536 -11.20 -3.48 -6.23
CA ASP A 536 -10.14 -4.42 -6.61
C ASP A 536 -10.57 -5.89 -6.59
N HIS A 537 -11.74 -6.18 -7.20
CA HIS A 537 -12.30 -7.53 -7.36
C HIS A 537 -12.52 -8.31 -6.04
N ALA A 538 -12.81 -7.60 -4.94
CA ALA A 538 -13.05 -8.24 -3.64
C ALA A 538 -14.35 -9.07 -3.59
N ASP A 539 -15.33 -8.80 -4.44
CA ASP A 539 -16.48 -9.66 -4.73
C ASP A 539 -16.02 -11.00 -5.34
N GLU A 540 -15.34 -10.96 -6.49
CA GLU A 540 -14.83 -12.17 -7.18
C GLU A 540 -13.90 -13.00 -6.28
N SER A 541 -13.04 -12.37 -5.46
CA SER A 541 -12.25 -13.09 -4.45
C SER A 541 -13.08 -13.74 -3.35
N THR A 542 -14.17 -13.10 -2.91
CA THR A 542 -15.01 -13.64 -1.82
C THR A 542 -15.77 -14.88 -2.30
N GLU A 543 -16.25 -14.86 -3.55
CA GLU A 543 -16.76 -16.05 -4.23
C GLU A 543 -15.68 -17.13 -4.39
N ARG A 544 -14.44 -16.76 -4.78
CA ARG A 544 -13.33 -17.73 -4.92
C ARG A 544 -12.91 -18.39 -3.60
N PHE A 545 -13.13 -17.74 -2.46
CA PHE A 545 -12.95 -18.35 -1.13
C PHE A 545 -14.06 -19.33 -0.74
N GLY A 546 -15.15 -19.42 -1.51
CA GLY A 546 -16.28 -20.32 -1.28
C GLY A 546 -17.47 -19.73 -0.52
N PHE A 547 -17.59 -18.40 -0.44
CA PHE A 547 -18.82 -17.75 0.03
C PHE A 547 -19.77 -17.54 -1.14
N LEU A 548 -21.04 -17.92 -0.97
CA LEU A 548 -22.05 -17.71 -2.01
C LEU A 548 -22.48 -16.23 -2.06
N PRO A 549 -22.84 -15.67 -3.24
CA PRO A 549 -23.31 -14.29 -3.36
C PRO A 549 -24.51 -13.96 -2.47
N GLU A 550 -25.43 -14.91 -2.27
CA GLU A 550 -26.62 -14.78 -1.41
C GLU A 550 -26.30 -14.78 0.10
N ASP A 551 -25.17 -15.35 0.51
CA ASP A 551 -24.67 -15.39 1.89
C ASP A 551 -23.59 -14.31 2.14
N THR A 552 -23.43 -13.37 1.19
CA THR A 552 -22.42 -12.30 1.20
C THR A 552 -23.08 -10.90 1.32
N VAL A 553 -22.74 -10.16 2.38
CA VAL A 553 -23.28 -8.82 2.67
C VAL A 553 -22.18 -7.76 2.51
N GLY A 554 -22.46 -6.75 1.70
CA GLY A 554 -21.60 -5.58 1.46
C GLY A 554 -22.39 -4.29 1.29
N ALA A 555 -21.71 -3.14 1.28
CA ALA A 555 -22.34 -1.81 1.26
C ALA A 555 -23.41 -1.63 0.16
N ARG A 556 -23.18 -2.13 -1.06
CA ARG A 556 -24.15 -2.01 -2.17
C ARG A 556 -25.46 -2.74 -1.88
N TYR A 557 -25.40 -3.91 -1.23
CA TYR A 557 -26.57 -4.67 -0.84
C TYR A 557 -27.31 -3.97 0.31
N LEU A 558 -26.59 -3.54 1.36
CA LEU A 558 -27.15 -2.79 2.49
C LEU A 558 -27.88 -1.51 2.06
N ARG A 559 -27.36 -0.80 1.06
CA ARG A 559 -27.99 0.42 0.49
C ARG A 559 -29.12 0.15 -0.52
N SER A 560 -29.47 -1.12 -0.77
CA SER A 560 -30.50 -1.51 -1.74
C SER A 560 -31.85 -1.80 -1.07
N GLU A 561 -32.93 -1.69 -1.84
CA GLU A 561 -34.28 -2.12 -1.41
C GLU A 561 -34.40 -3.66 -1.25
N ALA A 562 -33.36 -4.43 -1.60
CA ALA A 562 -33.28 -5.88 -1.41
C ALA A 562 -32.62 -6.28 -0.07
N ALA A 563 -32.15 -5.31 0.72
CA ALA A 563 -31.60 -5.54 2.06
C ALA A 563 -32.66 -6.18 2.98
N LYS A 564 -32.32 -7.33 3.58
CA LYS A 564 -33.25 -8.15 4.39
C LYS A 564 -33.88 -7.39 5.56
N PHE A 565 -33.09 -6.54 6.22
CA PHE A 565 -33.54 -5.71 7.36
C PHE A 565 -33.97 -4.29 6.94
N GLY A 566 -34.25 -4.11 5.64
CA GLY A 566 -34.52 -2.81 5.06
C GLY A 566 -33.25 -2.06 4.67
N ARG A 567 -33.44 -1.04 3.83
CA ARG A 567 -32.36 -0.25 3.27
C ARG A 567 -31.67 0.62 4.33
N VAL A 568 -30.34 0.65 4.27
CA VAL A 568 -29.48 1.43 5.18
C VAL A 568 -29.02 2.73 4.54
N ASP A 569 -29.51 3.86 5.04
CA ASP A 569 -29.16 5.22 4.59
C ASP A 569 -28.19 5.95 5.56
N LEU A 570 -27.28 5.22 6.22
CA LEU A 570 -26.21 5.82 7.03
C LEU A 570 -25.19 6.58 6.15
N PRO A 571 -24.52 7.62 6.69
CA PRO A 571 -23.39 8.26 6.00
C PRO A 571 -22.20 7.31 5.86
N ASP A 572 -21.38 7.52 4.84
CA ASP A 572 -20.09 6.85 4.71
C ASP A 572 -19.06 7.49 5.69
N ILE A 573 -18.24 6.64 6.31
CA ILE A 573 -17.14 7.05 7.20
C ILE A 573 -15.79 7.08 6.47
N ASN A 574 -15.64 6.27 5.43
CA ASN A 574 -14.47 6.20 4.58
C ASN A 574 -14.92 6.18 3.10
N TYR A 575 -13.97 6.17 2.17
CA TYR A 575 -14.29 6.16 0.73
C TYR A 575 -14.78 4.80 0.20
N PHE A 576 -14.93 3.78 1.05
CA PHE A 576 -15.44 2.46 0.71
C PHE A 576 -16.85 2.18 1.24
N GLY A 577 -17.29 2.84 2.31
CA GLY A 577 -18.64 2.64 2.85
C GLY A 577 -18.90 3.17 4.26
N MET A 578 -19.84 2.50 4.91
CA MET A 578 -20.52 2.92 6.15
C MET A 578 -19.95 2.16 7.38
N PRO A 579 -20.26 2.58 8.62
CA PRO A 579 -19.81 1.88 9.83
C PRO A 579 -20.50 0.51 9.97
N GLU A 580 -19.95 -0.34 10.83
CA GLU A 580 -20.27 -1.76 10.97
C GLU A 580 -21.65 -2.02 11.60
N ALA A 581 -22.16 -1.10 12.41
CA ALA A 581 -23.39 -1.26 13.20
C ALA A 581 -24.62 -1.88 12.47
N PRO A 582 -24.92 -1.58 11.18
CA PRO A 582 -26.03 -2.21 10.45
C PRO A 582 -25.88 -3.72 10.22
N LEU A 583 -24.68 -4.28 10.42
CA LEU A 583 -24.42 -5.71 10.30
C LEU A 583 -24.94 -6.51 11.50
N LEU A 584 -25.28 -5.87 12.63
CA LEU A 584 -25.61 -6.59 13.88
C LEU A 584 -26.83 -7.50 13.72
N ASP A 585 -27.84 -7.04 12.99
CA ASP A 585 -29.02 -7.85 12.66
C ASP A 585 -28.64 -9.05 11.77
N TYR A 586 -27.69 -8.90 10.83
CA TYR A 586 -27.18 -9.98 9.99
C TYR A 586 -26.31 -10.98 10.77
N VAL A 587 -25.53 -10.52 11.75
CA VAL A 587 -24.78 -11.39 12.68
C VAL A 587 -25.75 -12.25 13.48
N ARG A 588 -26.78 -11.65 14.11
CA ARG A 588 -27.80 -12.40 14.86
C ARG A 588 -28.57 -13.37 13.97
N ASP A 589 -28.97 -12.91 12.79
CA ASP A 589 -29.73 -13.69 11.84
C ASP A 589 -29.02 -14.94 11.33
N ALA A 590 -27.68 -14.90 11.19
CA ALA A 590 -26.89 -16.09 10.85
C ALA A 590 -27.15 -17.25 11.82
N PHE A 591 -27.17 -16.98 13.13
CA PHE A 591 -27.44 -17.99 14.17
C PHE A 591 -28.94 -18.33 14.27
N VAL A 592 -29.83 -17.34 14.13
CA VAL A 592 -31.29 -17.57 14.17
C VAL A 592 -31.77 -18.43 13.00
N GLU A 593 -31.21 -18.26 11.80
CA GLU A 593 -31.50 -19.10 10.65
C GLU A 593 -30.86 -20.48 10.77
N ALA A 594 -29.59 -20.56 11.18
CA ALA A 594 -28.93 -21.85 11.38
C ALA A 594 -29.66 -22.73 12.41
N ARG A 595 -30.09 -22.16 13.55
CA ARG A 595 -30.90 -22.85 14.56
C ARG A 595 -32.25 -23.35 14.02
N ARG A 596 -32.82 -22.69 12.99
CA ARG A 596 -34.08 -23.12 12.35
C ARG A 596 -33.88 -24.20 11.29
N ALA A 597 -32.73 -24.18 10.61
CA ALA A 597 -32.37 -25.13 9.55
C ALA A 597 -31.60 -26.37 10.08
N ASP A 598 -31.22 -26.36 11.36
CA ASP A 598 -30.32 -27.33 12.01
C ASP A 598 -28.90 -27.35 11.40
N GLU A 599 -28.40 -26.15 11.08
CA GLU A 599 -27.09 -25.89 10.45
C GLU A 599 -26.05 -25.40 11.46
N ARG A 600 -24.77 -25.46 11.07
CA ARG A 600 -23.61 -24.89 11.75
C ARG A 600 -23.17 -23.60 11.07
N VAL A 601 -22.92 -22.53 11.83
CA VAL A 601 -22.46 -21.25 11.28
C VAL A 601 -20.94 -21.22 11.12
N PHE A 602 -20.46 -20.89 9.91
CA PHE A 602 -19.16 -20.23 9.74
C PHE A 602 -19.36 -18.79 9.29
N LEU A 603 -19.05 -17.83 10.15
CA LEU A 603 -19.26 -16.41 9.88
C LEU A 603 -17.91 -15.70 9.77
N THR A 604 -17.60 -15.12 8.61
CA THR A 604 -16.46 -14.21 8.45
C THR A 604 -16.95 -12.76 8.43
N HIS A 605 -16.31 -11.90 9.22
CA HIS A 605 -16.58 -10.47 9.23
C HIS A 605 -15.28 -9.68 9.11
N LEU A 606 -15.21 -8.74 8.16
CA LEU A 606 -14.11 -7.78 8.01
C LEU A 606 -14.59 -6.39 8.49
N THR A 607 -13.88 -5.80 9.46
CA THR A 607 -14.13 -4.42 9.89
C THR A 607 -13.55 -3.41 8.88
N SER A 608 -13.78 -2.12 9.09
CA SER A 608 -13.44 -1.06 8.13
C SER A 608 -13.27 0.33 8.73
N THR A 609 -13.79 0.59 9.93
CA THR A 609 -13.72 1.91 10.57
C THR A 609 -12.28 2.33 10.90
N THR A 610 -11.41 1.36 11.18
CA THR A 610 -9.95 1.52 11.35
C THR A 610 -9.17 1.74 10.04
N HIS A 611 -9.80 1.76 8.87
CA HIS A 611 -9.17 2.18 7.62
C HIS A 611 -9.15 3.72 7.50
N HIS A 612 -8.10 4.28 6.91
CA HIS A 612 -8.00 5.72 6.64
C HIS A 612 -9.24 6.25 5.87
N PRO A 613 -9.89 7.36 6.27
CA PRO A 613 -9.42 8.41 7.19
C PRO A 613 -9.80 8.23 8.67
N TYR A 614 -10.11 7.01 9.12
CA TYR A 614 -10.37 6.69 10.53
C TYR A 614 -11.54 7.48 11.15
N ALA A 615 -12.54 7.83 10.35
CA ALA A 615 -13.72 8.52 10.86
C ALA A 615 -14.66 7.53 11.56
N ILE A 616 -15.18 7.94 12.70
CA ILE A 616 -16.20 7.21 13.47
C ILE A 616 -17.58 7.85 13.26
N PRO A 617 -18.69 7.14 13.56
CA PRO A 617 -20.04 7.72 13.56
C PRO A 617 -20.12 9.01 14.41
N VAL A 618 -21.01 9.95 14.04
CA VAL A 618 -21.12 11.26 14.72
C VAL A 618 -21.67 11.11 16.15
N GLU A 619 -22.41 10.04 16.38
CA GLU A 619 -22.96 9.62 17.66
C GLU A 619 -21.88 9.07 18.61
N GLU A 620 -20.74 8.63 18.08
CA GLU A 620 -19.59 8.17 18.85
C GLU A 620 -18.76 9.38 19.30
N GLY A 621 -18.64 9.57 20.62
CA GLY A 621 -17.92 10.71 21.17
C GLY A 621 -16.42 10.63 20.88
N TYR A 622 -15.93 11.38 19.90
CA TYR A 622 -14.50 11.58 19.62
C TYR A 622 -13.83 12.41 20.73
N VAL A 623 -12.68 11.95 21.23
CA VAL A 623 -11.80 12.74 22.12
C VAL A 623 -10.47 12.99 21.41
N PRO A 624 -10.06 14.25 21.22
CA PRO A 624 -8.73 14.58 20.68
C PRO A 624 -7.62 14.09 21.63
N LEU A 625 -6.80 13.16 21.15
CA LEU A 625 -5.62 12.63 21.83
C LEU A 625 -4.34 13.38 21.40
N ALA A 626 -4.36 13.99 20.21
CA ALA A 626 -3.33 14.92 19.74
C ALA A 626 -3.89 16.34 19.64
N SER A 627 -3.12 17.35 20.07
CA SER A 627 -3.58 18.74 20.08
C SER A 627 -3.39 19.45 18.73
N GLY A 628 -4.47 20.02 18.20
CA GLY A 628 -4.42 21.15 17.25
C GLY A 628 -4.14 20.83 15.78
N GLY A 629 -4.52 19.64 15.26
CA GLY A 629 -4.29 19.29 13.85
C GLY A 629 -2.80 19.16 13.50
N GLY A 630 -2.01 18.72 14.49
CA GLY A 630 -0.56 18.56 14.37
C GLY A 630 -0.15 17.27 13.67
N ARG A 631 1.13 16.92 13.79
CA ARG A 631 1.70 15.70 13.18
C ARG A 631 0.88 14.43 13.45
N TRP A 632 0.40 14.28 14.69
CA TRP A 632 -0.21 13.06 15.22
C TRP A 632 -1.75 13.03 15.14
N ASP A 633 -2.37 13.88 14.32
CA ASP A 633 -3.84 13.98 14.19
C ASP A 633 -4.46 12.65 13.67
N ASP A 634 -3.87 12.07 12.62
CA ASP A 634 -4.26 10.76 12.08
C ASP A 634 -4.18 9.65 13.15
N LEU A 635 -3.17 9.69 14.03
CA LEU A 635 -3.01 8.72 15.12
C LEU A 635 -4.11 8.89 16.19
N SER A 636 -4.52 10.12 16.47
CA SER A 636 -5.65 10.42 17.36
C SER A 636 -6.96 9.87 16.80
N HIS A 637 -7.21 10.04 15.50
CA HIS A 637 -8.37 9.47 14.82
C HIS A 637 -8.33 7.94 14.78
N TYR A 638 -7.19 7.34 14.39
CA TYR A 638 -6.99 5.88 14.38
C TYR A 638 -7.28 5.24 15.75
N VAL A 639 -6.74 5.78 16.84
CA VAL A 639 -6.92 5.19 18.19
C VAL A 639 -8.37 5.34 18.68
N ASN A 640 -9.09 6.40 18.29
CA ASN A 640 -10.54 6.49 18.53
C ASN A 640 -11.33 5.47 17.69
N ALA A 641 -10.92 5.20 16.45
CA ALA A 641 -11.51 4.19 15.57
C ALA A 641 -11.28 2.75 16.08
N VAL A 642 -10.08 2.43 16.59
CA VAL A 642 -9.80 1.14 17.24
C VAL A 642 -10.78 0.89 18.40
N GLY A 643 -11.04 1.89 19.24
CA GLY A 643 -12.00 1.70 20.33
C GLY A 643 -13.45 1.58 19.87
N TYR A 644 -13.79 2.10 18.69
CA TYR A 644 -15.10 1.81 18.07
C TYR A 644 -15.18 0.34 17.65
N ASP A 645 -14.16 -0.18 16.96
CA ASP A 645 -14.07 -1.59 16.57
C ASP A 645 -14.07 -2.54 17.77
N ASP A 646 -13.43 -2.16 18.89
CA ASP A 646 -13.50 -2.91 20.15
C ASP A 646 -14.94 -3.00 20.70
N ARG A 647 -15.64 -1.86 20.79
CA ARG A 647 -17.05 -1.83 21.23
C ARG A 647 -17.96 -2.62 20.28
N TRP A 648 -17.67 -2.59 18.99
CA TRP A 648 -18.37 -3.37 17.97
C TRP A 648 -18.14 -4.88 18.15
N LEU A 649 -16.91 -5.30 18.37
CA LEU A 649 -16.56 -6.69 18.71
C LEU A 649 -17.29 -7.15 19.98
N GLY A 650 -17.40 -6.28 20.98
CA GLY A 650 -18.20 -6.52 22.19
C GLY A 650 -19.70 -6.68 21.94
N GLN A 651 -20.25 -6.09 20.86
CA GLN A 651 -21.63 -6.35 20.42
C GLN A 651 -21.78 -7.72 19.74
N ILE A 652 -20.79 -8.14 18.93
CA ILE A 652 -20.78 -9.49 18.34
C ILE A 652 -20.76 -10.56 19.43
N LEU A 653 -19.87 -10.44 20.43
CA LEU A 653 -19.83 -11.37 21.56
C LEU A 653 -21.17 -11.43 22.31
N ARG A 654 -21.78 -10.27 22.58
CA ARG A 654 -23.08 -10.18 23.23
C ARG A 654 -24.20 -10.86 22.44
N VAL A 655 -24.18 -10.81 21.10
CA VAL A 655 -25.13 -11.55 20.27
C VAL A 655 -24.97 -13.06 20.47
N LEU A 656 -23.74 -13.58 20.61
CA LEU A 656 -23.51 -15.00 20.91
C LEU A 656 -24.06 -15.39 22.28
N ASP A 657 -23.90 -14.52 23.28
CA ASP A 657 -24.43 -14.73 24.65
C ASP A 657 -25.96 -14.68 24.68
N GLU A 658 -26.57 -13.67 24.04
CA GLU A 658 -28.03 -13.47 23.97
C GLU A 658 -28.74 -14.58 23.17
N GLU A 659 -28.10 -15.10 22.12
CA GLU A 659 -28.57 -16.25 21.36
C GLU A 659 -28.21 -17.60 22.01
N GLY A 660 -27.49 -17.60 23.14
CA GLY A 660 -27.15 -18.82 23.89
C GLY A 660 -26.20 -19.77 23.16
N VAL A 661 -25.43 -19.26 22.17
CA VAL A 661 -24.49 -20.05 21.35
C VAL A 661 -23.02 -19.80 21.71
N ALA A 662 -22.76 -18.92 22.70
CA ALA A 662 -21.41 -18.53 23.11
C ALA A 662 -20.51 -19.71 23.53
N ASP A 663 -21.07 -20.70 24.23
CA ASP A 663 -20.37 -21.89 24.74
C ASP A 663 -20.16 -22.99 23.69
N GLU A 664 -20.64 -22.79 22.45
CA GLU A 664 -20.44 -23.68 21.31
C GLU A 664 -19.82 -22.96 20.08
N THR A 665 -19.37 -21.72 20.27
CA THR A 665 -18.82 -20.86 19.20
C THR A 665 -17.34 -20.53 19.44
N LEU A 666 -16.49 -20.97 18.53
CA LEU A 666 -15.09 -20.53 18.44
C LEU A 666 -15.05 -19.15 17.79
N VAL A 667 -14.60 -18.14 18.54
CA VAL A 667 -14.38 -16.79 18.04
C VAL A 667 -12.90 -16.60 17.77
N ILE A 668 -12.54 -16.45 16.49
CA ILE A 668 -11.20 -16.16 16.01
C ILE A 668 -11.15 -14.67 15.72
N VAL A 669 -10.15 -13.97 16.26
CA VAL A 669 -9.91 -12.55 15.97
C VAL A 669 -8.50 -12.41 15.44
N THR A 670 -8.32 -11.79 14.27
CA THR A 670 -7.01 -11.48 13.68
C THR A 670 -6.99 -10.09 13.09
N GLY A 671 -5.84 -9.42 13.06
CA GLY A 671 -5.66 -8.26 12.18
C GLY A 671 -5.41 -8.71 10.74
N ASP A 672 -5.86 -7.92 9.77
CA ASP A 672 -5.53 -8.13 8.35
C ASP A 672 -4.09 -7.64 8.06
N HIS A 673 -3.72 -6.47 8.59
CA HIS A 673 -2.39 -5.88 8.67
C HIS A 673 -2.39 -4.72 9.67
N GLY A 674 -1.21 -4.22 10.05
CA GLY A 674 -1.07 -3.00 10.85
C GLY A 674 -0.87 -1.74 10.00
N ILE A 675 -0.56 -0.62 10.65
CA ILE A 675 -0.14 0.65 10.02
C ILE A 675 0.99 1.28 10.82
N SER A 676 1.89 2.06 10.19
CA SER A 676 3.05 2.65 10.87
C SER A 676 2.89 4.13 11.25
N LEU A 677 1.69 4.53 11.67
CA LEU A 677 1.44 5.90 12.15
C LEU A 677 2.39 6.30 13.29
N PRO A 678 2.57 5.51 14.38
CA PRO A 678 3.42 5.90 15.51
C PRO A 678 4.92 6.00 15.21
N GLU A 679 5.43 5.20 14.26
CA GLU A 679 6.84 5.13 13.91
C GLU A 679 7.24 6.25 12.95
N ASN A 680 6.50 6.39 11.84
CA ASN A 680 6.91 7.21 10.70
C ASN A 680 5.80 8.13 10.13
N ASN A 681 4.64 8.19 10.78
CA ASN A 681 3.52 9.06 10.44
C ASN A 681 2.93 8.82 9.03
N ARG A 682 2.88 7.55 8.61
CA ARG A 682 2.24 7.12 7.37
C ARG A 682 0.89 6.45 7.65
N PRO A 683 -0.23 6.98 7.12
CA PRO A 683 -1.57 6.39 7.30
C PRO A 683 -1.85 5.19 6.38
N ALA A 684 -0.91 4.79 5.52
CA ALA A 684 -1.09 3.69 4.57
C ALA A 684 0.07 2.68 4.61
N SER A 685 -0.25 1.42 4.35
CA SER A 685 0.72 0.32 4.18
C SER A 685 1.36 0.28 2.77
N TYR A 686 0.85 1.05 1.80
CA TYR A 686 1.32 1.11 0.41
C TYR A 686 2.79 1.53 0.30
N HIS A 687 3.63 0.64 -0.24
CA HIS A 687 5.09 0.77 -0.30
C HIS A 687 5.75 1.12 1.05
N ASN A 688 5.16 0.64 2.14
CA ASN A 688 5.58 1.00 3.49
C ASN A 688 6.14 -0.22 4.24
N PRO A 689 7.46 -0.45 4.19
CA PRO A 689 8.07 -1.66 4.71
C PRO A 689 8.28 -1.66 6.23
N ASN A 690 7.71 -0.75 7.00
CA ASN A 690 7.94 -0.68 8.44
C ASN A 690 7.28 -1.87 9.20
N SER A 691 7.93 -2.33 10.28
CA SER A 691 7.46 -3.44 11.12
C SER A 691 6.04 -3.26 11.68
N GLY A 692 5.62 -2.03 11.99
CA GLY A 692 4.27 -1.69 12.48
C GLY A 692 3.14 -1.99 11.48
N CYS A 693 3.47 -2.23 10.20
CA CYS A 693 2.51 -2.73 9.21
C CYS A 693 2.24 -4.24 9.32
N ASN A 694 3.09 -5.01 10.02
CA ASN A 694 3.12 -6.47 9.92
C ASN A 694 2.60 -7.21 11.17
N HIS A 695 2.74 -6.63 12.36
CA HIS A 695 2.45 -7.27 13.65
C HIS A 695 0.99 -7.02 14.05
N VAL A 696 0.20 -8.09 14.11
CA VAL A 696 -1.26 -8.07 14.22
C VAL A 696 -1.74 -8.88 15.43
N PRO A 697 -2.92 -8.62 16.00
CA PRO A 697 -3.51 -9.56 16.95
C PRO A 697 -3.81 -10.89 16.26
N VAL A 698 -3.68 -12.00 17.00
CA VAL A 698 -4.33 -13.29 16.70
C VAL A 698 -4.82 -13.87 18.03
N VAL A 699 -6.10 -14.24 18.08
CA VAL A 699 -6.76 -14.85 19.25
C VAL A 699 -7.70 -15.96 18.78
N LEU A 700 -7.69 -17.11 19.46
CA LEU A 700 -8.66 -18.19 19.29
C LEU A 700 -9.42 -18.36 20.62
N SER A 701 -10.60 -17.72 20.74
CA SER A 701 -11.39 -17.67 21.97
C SER A 701 -12.60 -18.59 21.97
N HIS A 702 -12.78 -19.35 23.04
CA HIS A 702 -13.95 -20.17 23.32
C HIS A 702 -14.10 -20.29 24.85
N PRO A 703 -15.30 -20.22 25.45
CA PRO A 703 -15.44 -20.21 26.91
C PRO A 703 -14.90 -21.48 27.59
N GLY A 704 -15.13 -22.63 26.96
CA GLY A 704 -14.58 -23.92 27.40
C GLY A 704 -13.07 -24.13 27.17
N LEU A 705 -12.38 -23.28 26.39
CA LEU A 705 -10.93 -23.45 26.18
C LEU A 705 -10.14 -22.80 27.34
N PRO A 706 -9.11 -23.48 27.87
CA PRO A 706 -8.32 -22.93 28.96
C PRO A 706 -7.53 -21.68 28.49
N PRO A 707 -7.32 -20.70 29.38
CA PRO A 707 -6.64 -19.45 29.06
C PRO A 707 -5.14 -19.69 28.88
N LEU A 708 -4.60 -19.40 27.68
CA LEU A 708 -3.18 -19.63 27.35
C LEU A 708 -2.59 -18.53 26.48
N ASP A 709 -1.36 -18.13 26.77
CA ASP A 709 -0.59 -17.19 25.96
C ASP A 709 0.53 -17.90 25.21
N VAL A 710 0.79 -17.47 23.98
CA VAL A 710 1.78 -18.06 23.07
C VAL A 710 2.67 -16.96 22.49
N ASP A 711 3.93 -16.95 22.91
CA ASP A 711 4.87 -15.87 22.60
C ASP A 711 5.72 -16.12 21.34
N GLY A 712 5.70 -17.33 20.76
CA GLY A 712 6.57 -17.68 19.64
C GLY A 712 6.00 -17.31 18.27
N ALA A 713 6.75 -16.52 17.48
CA ALA A 713 6.45 -16.00 16.12
C ALA A 713 5.49 -16.82 15.24
N VAL A 714 4.20 -16.49 15.20
CA VAL A 714 3.17 -17.13 14.33
C VAL A 714 2.83 -16.29 13.10
N SER A 715 2.21 -16.93 12.09
CA SER A 715 1.64 -16.24 10.92
C SER A 715 0.13 -16.50 10.79
N ALA A 716 -0.62 -15.54 10.25
CA ALA A 716 -2.07 -15.66 10.02
C ALA A 716 -2.45 -16.87 9.13
N MET A 717 -1.56 -17.35 8.25
CA MET A 717 -1.80 -18.60 7.50
C MET A 717 -1.79 -19.88 8.37
N GLU A 718 -1.29 -19.82 9.61
CA GLU A 718 -1.35 -20.94 10.55
C GLU A 718 -2.76 -21.06 11.21
N ILE A 719 -3.67 -20.09 10.99
CA ILE A 719 -5.05 -20.10 11.53
C ILE A 719 -5.84 -21.29 10.97
N LEU A 720 -5.94 -21.45 9.64
CA LEU A 720 -6.70 -22.56 9.02
C LEU A 720 -6.26 -23.96 9.53
N PRO A 721 -4.97 -24.37 9.44
CA PRO A 721 -4.57 -25.68 9.93
C PRO A 721 -4.80 -25.83 11.45
N THR A 722 -4.72 -24.75 12.23
CA THR A 722 -5.08 -24.77 13.65
C THR A 722 -6.56 -25.02 13.88
N VAL A 723 -7.46 -24.42 13.08
CA VAL A 723 -8.91 -24.69 13.15
C VAL A 723 -9.20 -26.16 12.85
N LEU A 724 -8.61 -26.73 11.81
CA LEU A 724 -8.79 -28.15 11.49
C LEU A 724 -8.30 -29.06 12.61
N ASP A 725 -7.12 -28.80 13.17
CA ASP A 725 -6.56 -29.58 14.27
C ASP A 725 -7.42 -29.47 15.54
N LEU A 726 -7.90 -28.27 15.87
CA LEU A 726 -8.76 -28.00 17.02
C LEU A 726 -10.13 -28.67 16.88
N LEU A 727 -10.75 -28.63 15.70
CA LEU A 727 -12.01 -29.31 15.43
C LEU A 727 -11.88 -30.85 15.58
N ARG A 728 -10.73 -31.43 15.22
CA ARG A 728 -10.43 -32.86 15.41
C ARG A 728 -10.20 -33.21 16.87
N GLU A 729 -9.33 -32.47 17.57
CA GLU A 729 -8.93 -32.76 18.96
C GLU A 729 -10.04 -32.47 19.98
N THR A 730 -11.06 -31.69 19.60
CA THR A 730 -12.30 -31.50 20.38
C THR A 730 -13.40 -32.52 20.06
N GLY A 731 -13.23 -33.37 19.04
CA GLY A 731 -14.30 -34.26 18.57
C GLY A 731 -15.49 -33.52 17.95
N SER A 732 -15.27 -32.30 17.43
CA SER A 732 -16.31 -31.46 16.82
C SER A 732 -16.57 -31.80 15.33
N LEU A 733 -16.09 -32.94 14.86
CA LEU A 733 -16.26 -33.49 13.51
C LEU A 733 -16.60 -34.96 13.62
N SER A 734 -17.42 -35.46 12.69
CA SER A 734 -17.65 -36.88 12.50
C SER A 734 -16.34 -37.65 12.23
N ASP A 735 -16.33 -38.97 12.39
CA ASP A 735 -15.17 -39.80 12.06
C ASP A 735 -14.69 -39.59 10.61
N THR A 736 -15.61 -39.41 9.66
CA THR A 736 -15.32 -39.17 8.24
C THR A 736 -14.74 -37.79 7.98
N ALA A 737 -15.33 -36.74 8.56
CA ALA A 737 -14.80 -35.38 8.44
C ALA A 737 -13.47 -35.20 9.20
N SER A 738 -13.29 -35.89 10.33
CA SER A 738 -12.05 -35.89 11.13
C SER A 738 -10.89 -36.59 10.41
N ALA A 739 -11.18 -37.64 9.62
CA ALA A 739 -10.22 -38.27 8.72
C ALA A 739 -9.83 -37.34 7.56
N ALA A 740 -10.82 -36.74 6.87
CA ALA A 740 -10.56 -35.78 5.80
C ALA A 740 -9.76 -34.55 6.28
N ALA A 741 -10.09 -34.02 7.46
CA ALA A 741 -9.35 -32.97 8.13
C ALA A 741 -7.91 -33.37 8.46
N ALA A 742 -7.63 -34.65 8.76
CA ALA A 742 -6.27 -35.14 9.02
C ALA A 742 -5.41 -35.13 7.74
N ASP A 743 -5.97 -35.61 6.63
CA ASP A 743 -5.30 -35.65 5.32
C ASP A 743 -4.97 -34.24 4.82
N LEU A 744 -5.94 -33.32 4.94
CA LEU A 744 -5.75 -31.90 4.61
C LEU A 744 -4.70 -31.22 5.49
N LEU A 745 -4.79 -31.41 6.81
CA LEU A 745 -3.85 -30.84 7.77
C LEU A 745 -2.41 -31.33 7.55
N ALA A 746 -2.23 -32.56 7.06
CA ALA A 746 -0.92 -33.08 6.66
C ALA A 746 -0.34 -32.38 5.41
N ASN A 747 -1.18 -31.83 4.54
CA ASN A 747 -0.76 -31.11 3.33
C ASN A 747 -0.69 -29.58 3.44
N TYR A 748 -1.30 -28.94 4.45
CA TYR A 748 -1.16 -27.47 4.58
C TYR A 748 0.28 -27.03 4.88
N GLU A 749 0.68 -25.86 4.40
CA GLU A 749 2.01 -25.29 4.64
C GLU A 749 2.28 -24.99 6.13
N GLY A 750 1.28 -24.44 6.83
CA GLY A 750 1.40 -23.98 8.21
C GLY A 750 1.61 -25.08 9.25
N GLN A 751 2.07 -24.70 10.44
CA GLN A 751 2.04 -25.56 11.62
C GLN A 751 0.72 -25.38 12.38
N SER A 752 0.31 -26.39 13.14
CA SER A 752 -0.80 -26.24 14.08
C SER A 752 -0.34 -25.45 15.30
N LEU A 753 -1.08 -24.41 15.68
CA LEU A 753 -0.77 -23.55 16.82
C LEU A 753 -1.23 -24.13 18.18
N ILE A 754 -1.98 -25.24 18.19
CA ILE A 754 -2.34 -25.96 19.44
C ILE A 754 -1.31 -27.03 19.84
N ARG A 755 -0.21 -27.16 19.10
CA ARG A 755 0.90 -28.11 19.35
C ARG A 755 2.22 -27.37 19.56
N ALA A 756 3.18 -28.03 20.20
CA ALA A 756 4.54 -27.47 20.32
C ALA A 756 5.14 -27.19 18.93
N ARG A 757 5.64 -25.97 18.71
CA ARG A 757 6.15 -25.52 17.39
C ARG A 757 7.57 -26.02 17.12
N ARG A 758 7.89 -26.17 15.83
CA ARG A 758 9.23 -26.51 15.34
C ARG A 758 9.83 -25.34 14.57
N HIS A 759 11.11 -25.08 14.83
CA HIS A 759 11.88 -24.04 14.15
C HIS A 759 12.79 -24.59 13.04
N SER A 760 12.89 -25.92 12.89
CA SER A 760 13.63 -26.62 11.84
C SER A 760 13.08 -28.03 11.59
N ALA A 761 13.20 -28.51 10.35
CA ALA A 761 12.81 -29.89 9.98
C ALA A 761 13.83 -30.96 10.40
N TYR A 762 15.08 -30.58 10.68
CA TYR A 762 16.21 -31.49 10.89
C TYR A 762 16.01 -32.50 12.02
N ARG A 763 15.26 -32.15 13.08
CA ARG A 763 15.02 -33.03 14.24
C ARG A 763 14.20 -34.30 13.92
N MET A 764 13.56 -34.39 12.77
CA MET A 764 12.64 -35.51 12.47
C MET A 764 13.32 -36.78 11.96
N GLN A 765 14.56 -36.72 11.44
CA GLN A 765 15.15 -37.84 10.67
C GLN A 765 16.36 -38.58 11.28
N ASP A 766 17.14 -38.01 12.21
CA ASP A 766 18.30 -38.72 12.77
C ASP A 766 18.50 -38.50 14.30
N ARG A 767 18.07 -39.48 15.11
CA ARG A 767 18.33 -39.50 16.57
C ARG A 767 19.76 -39.92 16.94
N ARG A 768 20.64 -40.20 15.96
CA ARG A 768 21.99 -40.78 16.16
C ARG A 768 23.13 -39.92 15.63
N ARG A 769 22.87 -38.73 15.08
CA ARG A 769 23.90 -37.75 14.70
C ARG A 769 23.55 -36.35 15.17
N PRO A 770 24.34 -35.73 16.07
CA PRO A 770 24.33 -34.28 16.23
C PRO A 770 25.09 -33.65 15.04
N GLY A 771 24.48 -33.69 13.86
CA GLY A 771 24.91 -32.88 12.73
C GLY A 771 24.51 -31.41 12.94
N HIS A 772 25.19 -30.49 12.25
CA HIS A 772 24.99 -29.06 12.42
C HIS A 772 23.54 -28.63 12.08
N GLU A 773 23.04 -27.59 12.74
CA GLU A 773 21.68 -27.04 12.61
C GLU A 773 21.39 -26.32 11.26
N ALA A 774 22.01 -26.77 10.17
CA ALA A 774 22.22 -25.95 8.98
C ALA A 774 21.07 -25.96 7.96
N ASP A 775 20.31 -27.06 7.83
CA ASP A 775 19.72 -27.37 6.51
C ASP A 775 18.27 -26.90 6.27
N LEU A 776 17.43 -26.65 7.29
CA LEU A 776 16.08 -26.08 7.12
C LEU A 776 15.65 -25.24 8.34
N ARG A 777 15.06 -24.06 8.10
CA ARG A 777 14.66 -23.08 9.12
C ARG A 777 13.23 -22.62 8.90
N SER A 778 12.55 -22.23 9.98
CA SER A 778 11.21 -21.64 9.94
C SER A 778 11.23 -20.20 9.42
N TRP A 779 11.36 -20.05 8.11
CA TRP A 779 11.23 -18.77 7.42
C TRP A 779 9.75 -18.36 7.31
N GLN A 780 9.48 -17.07 7.47
CA GLN A 780 8.16 -16.46 7.34
C GLN A 780 8.22 -15.29 6.37
N PHE A 781 7.16 -15.13 5.58
CA PHE A 781 7.08 -14.15 4.49
C PHE A 781 5.96 -13.15 4.74
N VAL A 782 6.10 -11.91 4.26
CA VAL A 782 5.00 -10.91 4.26
C VAL A 782 4.97 -10.21 2.92
N VAL A 783 3.94 -10.48 2.12
CA VAL A 783 3.75 -9.87 0.80
C VAL A 783 3.33 -8.41 1.00
N MET A 784 4.23 -7.45 0.76
CA MET A 784 3.96 -6.06 1.12
C MET A 784 3.20 -5.31 0.03
N ASN A 785 2.16 -4.58 0.44
CA ASN A 785 1.33 -3.69 -0.39
C ASN A 785 2.17 -2.80 -1.33
N PRO A 786 1.91 -2.78 -2.65
CA PRO A 786 0.76 -3.37 -3.36
C PRO A 786 0.83 -4.88 -3.66
N GLY A 787 1.97 -5.55 -3.44
CA GLY A 787 2.05 -7.01 -3.44
C GLY A 787 3.17 -7.62 -4.28
N ARG A 788 3.66 -6.96 -5.33
CA ARG A 788 4.85 -7.44 -6.07
C ARG A 788 6.14 -6.79 -5.59
N ALA A 789 6.08 -5.55 -5.11
CA ALA A 789 7.25 -4.69 -5.03
C ALA A 789 8.34 -5.18 -4.07
N MET A 790 7.94 -5.66 -2.89
CA MET A 790 8.86 -6.05 -1.83
C MET A 790 8.25 -7.10 -0.92
N LEU A 791 9.11 -7.92 -0.33
CA LEU A 791 8.75 -9.05 0.51
C LEU A 791 9.42 -8.90 1.87
N GLY A 792 8.63 -8.95 2.94
CA GLY A 792 9.16 -9.08 4.30
C GLY A 792 9.60 -10.53 4.54
N VAL A 793 10.74 -10.72 5.19
CA VAL A 793 11.30 -12.03 5.53
C VAL A 793 11.75 -12.02 7.00
N ARG A 794 11.32 -13.04 7.75
CA ARG A 794 11.66 -13.30 9.17
C ARG A 794 12.09 -14.76 9.35
N ASP A 795 12.82 -15.04 10.43
CA ASP A 795 13.25 -16.38 10.86
C ASP A 795 12.77 -16.59 12.29
N GLY A 796 11.94 -17.62 12.52
CA GLY A 796 11.36 -17.92 13.83
C GLY A 796 12.35 -18.31 14.94
N ARG A 797 13.67 -18.17 14.72
CA ARG A 797 14.76 -18.33 15.73
C ARG A 797 15.47 -17.02 16.04
N ARG A 798 15.22 -15.96 15.26
CA ARG A 798 15.80 -14.62 15.37
C ARG A 798 14.65 -13.61 15.40
N GLU A 799 13.93 -13.61 16.51
CA GLU A 799 12.66 -12.88 16.73
C GLU A 799 12.72 -11.39 16.37
N THR A 800 13.90 -10.77 16.47
CA THR A 800 14.10 -9.35 16.19
C THR A 800 14.71 -9.06 14.81
N TRP A 801 15.25 -10.05 14.10
CA TRP A 801 15.91 -9.81 12.80
C TRP A 801 14.91 -9.83 11.65
N ARG A 802 14.95 -8.78 10.84
CA ARG A 802 14.02 -8.56 9.74
C ARG A 802 14.75 -8.17 8.47
N LEU A 803 14.35 -8.78 7.37
CA LEU A 803 14.86 -8.50 6.03
C LEU A 803 13.70 -8.02 5.16
N VAL A 804 13.91 -6.96 4.39
CA VAL A 804 13.02 -6.50 3.32
C VAL A 804 13.73 -6.80 2.00
N VAL A 805 13.15 -7.72 1.24
CA VAL A 805 13.66 -8.21 -0.03
C VAL A 805 12.96 -7.47 -1.18
N PRO A 806 13.65 -6.61 -1.94
CA PRO A 806 13.11 -6.02 -3.15
C PRO A 806 12.97 -7.10 -4.23
N VAL A 807 11.81 -7.13 -4.87
CA VAL A 807 11.55 -8.04 -6.01
C VAL A 807 11.84 -7.33 -7.34
N ILE A 808 11.85 -5.99 -7.34
CA ILE A 808 11.94 -5.09 -8.49
C ILE A 808 13.11 -4.09 -8.33
N HIS A 809 13.65 -3.56 -9.43
CA HIS A 809 14.92 -2.79 -9.43
C HIS A 809 14.89 -1.43 -8.72
N ASP A 810 13.71 -0.92 -8.39
CA ASP A 810 13.47 0.42 -7.85
C ASP A 810 12.96 0.42 -6.40
N VAL A 811 13.27 -0.65 -5.67
CA VAL A 811 13.12 -0.76 -4.21
C VAL A 811 14.45 -1.19 -3.60
N GLU A 812 14.74 -0.67 -2.41
CA GLU A 812 15.96 -0.92 -1.64
C GLU A 812 15.89 -2.22 -0.82
N TRP A 813 17.00 -2.93 -0.71
CA TRP A 813 17.21 -3.94 0.34
C TRP A 813 17.23 -3.25 1.70
N GLN A 814 16.55 -3.82 2.69
CA GLN A 814 16.57 -3.29 4.06
C GLN A 814 16.80 -4.39 5.11
N PHE A 815 17.61 -4.11 6.13
CA PHE A 815 17.81 -4.99 7.28
C PHE A 815 17.70 -4.19 8.58
N THR A 816 16.98 -4.75 9.55
CA THR A 816 16.79 -4.16 10.88
C THR A 816 16.90 -5.25 11.94
N ASP A 817 17.56 -4.91 13.06
CA ASP A 817 17.42 -5.64 14.32
C ASP A 817 16.47 -4.85 15.24
N LEU A 818 15.26 -5.37 15.43
CA LEU A 818 14.22 -4.73 16.24
C LEU A 818 14.57 -4.68 17.75
N ALA A 819 15.64 -5.36 18.19
CA ALA A 819 16.18 -5.18 19.54
C ALA A 819 16.92 -3.83 19.69
N GLU A 820 17.62 -3.38 18.65
CA GLU A 820 18.35 -2.11 18.64
C GLU A 820 17.49 -0.95 18.11
N ASP A 821 16.58 -1.22 17.17
CA ASP A 821 15.58 -0.27 16.68
C ASP A 821 14.16 -0.88 16.67
N PRO A 822 13.45 -0.83 17.80
CA PRO A 822 12.06 -1.30 17.89
C PRO A 822 11.09 -0.57 16.95
N THR A 823 11.45 0.61 16.47
CA THR A 823 10.59 1.43 15.59
C THR A 823 10.77 1.14 14.10
N ASP A 824 11.79 0.37 13.71
CA ASP A 824 12.14 0.06 12.32
C ASP A 824 12.20 1.33 11.43
N THR A 825 12.94 2.33 11.92
CA THR A 825 13.16 3.63 11.27
C THR A 825 14.62 3.87 10.85
N ASP A 826 15.61 3.21 11.43
CA ASP A 826 17.04 3.33 11.13
C ASP A 826 17.61 2.03 10.51
N SER A 827 16.84 1.46 9.58
CA SER A 827 17.23 0.25 8.84
C SER A 827 18.48 0.45 7.99
N VAL A 828 19.31 -0.59 7.85
CA VAL A 828 20.43 -0.61 6.90
C VAL A 828 19.87 -0.79 5.51
N GLN A 829 20.11 0.17 4.61
CA GLN A 829 19.55 0.16 3.26
C GLN A 829 20.64 0.17 2.18
N ALA A 830 20.41 -0.50 1.04
CA ALA A 830 21.12 -0.29 -0.22
C ALA A 830 20.35 -0.88 -1.42
N PHE A 831 20.62 -0.40 -2.64
CA PHE A 831 20.08 -1.00 -3.87
C PHE A 831 20.88 -2.24 -4.31
N GLU A 832 22.21 -2.19 -4.20
CA GLU A 832 23.10 -3.27 -4.64
C GLU A 832 23.30 -4.32 -3.54
N PHE A 833 23.02 -5.59 -3.83
CA PHE A 833 23.06 -6.68 -2.85
C PHE A 833 24.44 -6.88 -2.16
N PRO A 834 25.60 -6.82 -2.85
CA PRO A 834 26.90 -6.91 -2.15
C PRO A 834 27.14 -5.74 -1.18
N ALA A 835 26.80 -4.50 -1.61
CA ALA A 835 26.95 -3.31 -0.78
C ALA A 835 26.01 -3.30 0.42
N PHE A 836 24.83 -3.91 0.29
CA PHE A 836 23.90 -4.16 1.39
C PHE A 836 24.52 -5.09 2.44
N LEU A 837 25.05 -6.24 2.02
CA LEU A 837 25.70 -7.21 2.93
C LEU A 837 26.95 -6.63 3.61
N ASP A 838 27.76 -5.84 2.91
CA ASP A 838 28.90 -5.13 3.50
C ASP A 838 28.46 -4.11 4.57
N ARG A 839 27.36 -3.37 4.34
CA ARG A 839 26.81 -2.43 5.33
C ARG A 839 26.26 -3.15 6.56
N ILE A 840 25.58 -4.29 6.40
CA ILE A 840 25.15 -5.12 7.54
C ILE A 840 26.37 -5.64 8.30
N GLN A 841 27.38 -6.17 7.60
CA GLN A 841 28.60 -6.68 8.24
C GLN A 841 29.34 -5.59 9.02
N LEU A 842 29.32 -4.34 8.54
CA LEU A 842 29.93 -3.20 9.22
C LEU A 842 29.17 -2.74 10.47
N ARG A 843 27.83 -2.80 10.48
CA ARG A 843 26.98 -2.36 11.61
C ARG A 843 26.72 -3.47 12.63
N TYR A 844 26.24 -4.62 12.17
CA TYR A 844 25.74 -5.74 13.00
C TYR A 844 26.64 -6.99 12.94
N GLY A 845 27.75 -6.93 12.20
CA GLY A 845 28.72 -8.03 12.13
C GLY A 845 28.38 -9.12 11.11
N LYS A 846 29.32 -10.06 10.96
CA LYS A 846 29.32 -11.07 9.88
C LYS A 846 28.18 -12.09 9.99
N GLU A 847 27.64 -12.33 11.19
CA GLU A 847 26.52 -13.27 11.35
C GLU A 847 25.23 -12.71 10.76
N ALA A 848 24.88 -11.45 11.07
CA ALA A 848 23.71 -10.78 10.52
C ALA A 848 23.78 -10.70 8.99
N ALA A 849 24.96 -10.39 8.42
CA ALA A 849 25.15 -10.37 6.96
C ALA A 849 24.93 -11.76 6.33
N LYS A 850 25.44 -12.83 6.95
CA LYS A 850 25.19 -14.21 6.49
C LYS A 850 23.72 -14.61 6.57
N TRP A 851 23.03 -14.22 7.64
CA TRP A 851 21.60 -14.48 7.81
C TRP A 851 20.78 -13.76 6.74
N ALA A 852 21.09 -12.49 6.45
CA ALA A 852 20.42 -11.71 5.42
C ALA A 852 20.66 -12.28 4.00
N GLU A 853 21.88 -12.74 3.71
CA GLU A 853 22.20 -13.41 2.44
C GLU A 853 21.39 -14.70 2.25
N GLU A 854 21.31 -15.53 3.30
CA GLU A 854 20.53 -16.76 3.28
C GLU A 854 19.02 -16.51 3.13
N GLY A 855 18.47 -15.54 3.87
CA GLY A 855 17.08 -15.11 3.74
C GLY A 855 16.76 -14.59 2.33
N ALA A 856 17.70 -13.89 1.69
CA ALA A 856 17.55 -13.41 0.31
C ALA A 856 17.49 -14.57 -0.71
N PHE A 857 18.32 -15.60 -0.56
CA PHE A 857 18.28 -16.78 -1.44
C PHE A 857 17.04 -17.66 -1.20
N ILE A 858 16.57 -17.76 0.04
CA ILE A 858 15.29 -18.41 0.37
C ILE A 858 14.12 -17.65 -0.27
N ALA A 859 14.08 -16.32 -0.12
CA ALA A 859 13.07 -15.48 -0.77
C ALA A 859 13.11 -15.58 -2.30
N ARG A 860 14.29 -15.61 -2.92
CA ARG A 860 14.46 -15.84 -4.36
C ARG A 860 13.77 -17.12 -4.83
N TRP A 861 14.03 -18.24 -4.17
CA TRP A 861 13.39 -19.52 -4.53
C TRP A 861 11.88 -19.46 -4.27
N TRP A 862 11.48 -18.94 -3.11
CA TRP A 862 10.07 -18.87 -2.70
C TRP A 862 9.22 -17.96 -3.62
N VAL A 863 9.74 -16.83 -4.12
CA VAL A 863 9.02 -15.96 -5.08
C VAL A 863 8.79 -16.67 -6.41
N GLU A 864 9.80 -17.39 -6.94
CA GLU A 864 9.63 -18.16 -8.17
C GLU A 864 8.60 -19.30 -7.97
N GLU A 865 8.64 -19.96 -6.81
CA GLU A 865 7.73 -21.06 -6.49
C GLU A 865 6.29 -20.59 -6.21
N ASN A 866 6.10 -19.45 -5.54
CA ASN A 866 4.81 -18.79 -5.37
C ASN A 866 4.15 -18.53 -6.74
N ASN A 867 4.92 -17.99 -7.70
CA ASN A 867 4.43 -17.78 -9.06
C ASN A 867 4.05 -19.08 -9.79
N LYS A 868 4.74 -20.21 -9.53
CA LYS A 868 4.35 -21.52 -10.09
C LYS A 868 3.06 -22.03 -9.47
N ARG A 869 2.95 -22.01 -8.14
CA ARG A 869 1.78 -22.49 -7.39
C ARG A 869 0.50 -21.75 -7.75
N TYR A 870 0.59 -20.46 -8.08
CA TYR A 870 -0.55 -19.64 -8.50
C TYR A 870 -0.82 -19.64 -10.02
N GLU A 871 -0.02 -20.35 -10.82
CA GLU A 871 -0.04 -20.27 -12.29
C GLU A 871 0.05 -18.80 -12.76
N TYR A 872 1.04 -18.05 -12.27
CA TYR A 872 1.22 -16.63 -12.53
C TYR A 872 2.37 -16.31 -13.48
N GLY A 873 2.22 -15.23 -14.25
CA GLY A 873 3.26 -14.71 -15.14
C GLY A 873 3.64 -15.72 -16.24
N GLN A 874 4.90 -16.18 -16.23
CA GLN A 874 5.40 -17.16 -17.20
C GLN A 874 4.83 -18.57 -17.02
N TYR A 875 4.12 -18.82 -15.91
CA TYR A 875 3.50 -20.11 -15.56
C TYR A 875 1.98 -20.13 -15.76
N ALA A 876 1.38 -19.00 -16.13
CA ALA A 876 -0.04 -18.98 -16.48
C ALA A 876 -0.30 -19.91 -17.67
N ALA A 877 -1.35 -20.71 -17.58
CA ALA A 877 -1.82 -21.50 -18.70
C ALA A 877 -2.01 -20.58 -19.92
N THR A 878 -1.37 -20.90 -21.05
CA THR A 878 -1.67 -20.22 -22.32
C THR A 878 -3.15 -20.42 -22.59
N ALA A 879 -3.92 -19.33 -22.67
CA ALA A 879 -5.34 -19.37 -22.99
C ALA A 879 -5.54 -20.25 -24.23
N THR A 880 -6.20 -21.39 -24.05
CA THR A 880 -6.59 -22.29 -25.14
C THR A 880 -7.80 -21.67 -25.83
N ASP A 881 -7.60 -21.21 -27.06
CA ASP A 881 -8.63 -20.65 -27.96
C ASP A 881 -9.82 -21.63 -28.18
#